data_AF-A0A2V4U4Q8-F1
#
_entry.id   AF-A0A2V4U4Q8-F1
#
_cell.length_a   1.000
_cell.length_b   1.000
_cell.length_c   1.000
_cell.angle_alpha   90.00
_cell.angle_beta   90.00
_cell.angle_gamma   90.00
#
_symmetry.space_group_name_H-M   'P 1'
#
loop_
_entity.id
_entity.type
_entity.pdbx_description
1 polymer ?
#
loop_
_entity_poly.entity_id
_entity_poly.type
_entity_poly.pdbx_seq_one_letter_code
_entity_poly.pdbx_strand_id
1 'polypeptide(L)'
;MKTLADQYSLPEIIKALGIEGELFWDPRRLVSPGAWTGHIATAFWLVKAIRPRVVVELGTHSGNSYSALCQAVAQLGLSTRCFAVDTWQGDEHAGAYGDDVFSDLSKFNELHYAEFSKLLRMTFDEARAYFPGQPHGEIDLLHIDGLHTYEAVKHDFDTWIDALSERAVVIFHDINVRERGFGVWKLWQELSAQYPAFEFDNSEGLGVLCVGRDQSPLMAKLVELSNVPEAAATIRALFAARGEAFTRHVKSLDLERHVANLGGEIARLLRETEDARAEQDQRAHDSQDVQAVRLELSQRIDALSSDLAHAKNKQLVLADQLEVSEKRVRDLEAELVSQHSAHEVQIHSMLESELGERDRIVRSFQTSTSWRVTAPLRAIISRVRGGVRGAKALTRPSAERIGGAPSVSVAAAPEALVGMDAKSAMREGFKVRLESFLTASGALRFKSDPSPDVSILLVFYNSAELSYACLASIAEVLHESSIRAEVIILDNGSTDATSRLLDRIEGATIIRSRENLHFLKGANRAAKEARGKYLLFLNNDALLLPGSLEAAFSLCESSSDIGAVGGRIILPNGKLQEAGSVVWDNGACTGYGRDGKPDAPEFMFRRDVDYCSGAFLMTPHAVFEELKAFDERYAPAYYEETDYCLRLWESGRRVVYDPEVVILHYEFGSSSSSQQALQLQQRNHAIFRERHGAWLAKQNAVALERILWARQARNDKRRVLYIEDRVPYEYLGSGYPRSRELLRALEQAGAQITLFPMFEHDETWPAIRQTIPVSVEVMRGHSAKDLAQFMRDRVGYYDAIVVCRPHNMEAFLNATNGGHAKWTGDTTIIYDAESLFASRTLLERKLNGEIVSSAEANKLVNDEIALTRPAKAVISVSEAEKRHFEMHGLDSVYVLGHSVEPIPTPRQFAQRADFLFVGGIHEDKSPNAESLRWFVGMIWPLVLEKLGAETRLHIVGHNRAPSILALKSDTVRLVGKVDDLAPWYDRARVVIAPTRIAAGIPSKAHVAAAHGVPMVTTRLIAEQLGWESGVHLLAEDEANKFADACCRLYTDQALWESVRTSALARVASDCSPERFARTVDELFAQIPRTASQS
;
A
#
# COMPACT_ATOMS: atom_id res chain seq x y z
N MET A 1 40.88 -13.38 41.67
CA MET A 1 39.83 -12.42 42.11
C MET A 1 39.23 -11.84 40.85
N LYS A 2 37.96 -12.16 40.55
CA LYS A 2 37.25 -11.53 39.42
C LYS A 2 37.07 -10.05 39.74
N THR A 3 37.38 -9.19 38.78
CA THR A 3 37.11 -7.75 38.85
C THR A 3 35.59 -7.52 38.87
N LEU A 4 35.14 -6.44 39.54
CA LEU A 4 33.73 -6.04 39.65
C LEU A 4 33.00 -5.89 38.29
N ALA A 5 33.72 -5.84 37.17
CA ALA A 5 33.20 -5.84 35.79
C ALA A 5 32.53 -7.17 35.36
N ASP A 6 32.85 -8.30 35.99
CA ASP A 6 32.28 -9.62 35.62
C ASP A 6 30.92 -9.93 36.27
N GLN A 7 30.26 -8.96 36.92
CA GLN A 7 29.24 -9.24 37.93
C GLN A 7 27.77 -9.03 37.52
N TYR A 8 27.50 -8.43 36.36
CA TYR A 8 26.12 -8.17 35.90
C TYR A 8 25.94 -8.41 34.40
N SER A 9 25.62 -9.63 34.03
CA SER A 9 25.09 -9.99 32.72
C SER A 9 23.69 -9.38 32.48
N LEU A 10 23.28 -9.24 31.22
CA LEU A 10 21.93 -8.74 30.88
C LEU A 10 20.78 -9.47 31.63
N PRO A 11 20.78 -10.81 31.76
CA PRO A 11 19.77 -11.52 32.56
C PRO A 11 19.76 -11.12 34.05
N GLU A 12 20.93 -10.83 34.63
CA GLU A 12 21.04 -10.40 36.03
C GLU A 12 20.50 -8.98 36.21
N ILE A 13 20.72 -8.08 35.25
CA ILE A 13 20.16 -6.72 35.24
C ILE A 13 18.63 -6.77 35.10
N ILE A 14 18.12 -7.56 34.15
CA ILE A 14 16.67 -7.77 33.95
C ILE A 14 16.03 -8.26 35.25
N LYS A 15 16.63 -9.27 35.89
CA LYS A 15 16.15 -9.81 37.15
C LYS A 15 16.24 -8.80 38.30
N ALA A 16 17.34 -8.06 38.40
CA ALA A 16 17.56 -7.07 39.47
C ALA A 16 16.57 -5.89 39.40
N LEU A 17 16.24 -5.45 38.19
CA LEU A 17 15.28 -4.38 37.94
C LEU A 17 13.84 -4.87 37.80
N GLY A 18 13.60 -6.18 37.95
CA GLY A 18 12.27 -6.78 37.81
C GLY A 18 11.64 -6.49 36.46
N ILE A 19 12.44 -6.41 35.39
CA ILE A 19 11.96 -6.14 34.03
C ILE A 19 11.28 -7.41 33.51
N GLU A 20 10.03 -7.29 33.10
CA GLU A 20 9.23 -8.40 32.55
C GLU A 20 8.54 -7.99 31.24
N GLY A 21 7.26 -8.31 31.08
CA GLY A 21 6.50 -8.08 29.85
C GLY A 21 6.28 -6.60 29.52
N GLU A 22 6.43 -5.67 30.49
CA GLU A 22 6.19 -4.24 30.28
C GLU A 22 7.12 -3.60 29.26
N LEU A 23 8.33 -4.13 29.09
CA LEU A 23 9.25 -3.66 28.06
C LEU A 23 8.71 -3.93 26.63
N PHE A 24 7.83 -4.93 26.49
CA PHE A 24 7.27 -5.38 25.22
C PHE A 24 5.83 -4.90 24.98
N TRP A 25 5.28 -4.07 25.88
CA TRP A 25 3.97 -3.47 25.63
C TRP A 25 4.03 -2.52 24.44
N ASP A 26 2.97 -2.52 23.64
CA ASP A 26 2.80 -1.55 22.57
C ASP A 26 2.02 -0.33 23.08
N PRO A 27 2.46 0.90 22.79
CA PRO A 27 1.78 2.10 23.22
C PRO A 27 0.44 2.24 22.51
N ARG A 28 -0.63 2.49 23.28
CA ARG A 28 -1.96 2.77 22.73
C ARG A 28 -2.05 4.13 22.06
N ARG A 29 -1.16 5.05 22.43
CA ARG A 29 -1.02 6.38 21.83
C ARG A 29 0.40 6.57 21.34
N LEU A 30 0.53 6.84 20.06
CA LEU A 30 1.81 7.16 19.44
C LEU A 30 1.57 8.18 18.31
N VAL A 31 1.73 9.46 18.64
CA VAL A 31 1.38 10.59 17.75
C VAL A 31 2.54 11.58 17.59
N SER A 32 2.54 12.35 16.51
CA SER A 32 3.51 13.42 16.29
C SER A 32 3.12 14.69 17.07
N PRO A 33 4.06 15.45 17.66
CA PRO A 33 5.51 15.26 17.61
C PRO A 33 6.02 14.15 18.54
N GLY A 34 7.00 13.41 18.05
CA GLY A 34 7.48 12.16 18.65
C GLY A 34 8.67 12.28 19.61
N ALA A 35 8.98 13.48 20.15
CA ALA A 35 10.18 13.70 20.97
C ALA A 35 10.29 12.70 22.15
N TRP A 36 9.18 12.49 22.86
CA TRP A 36 9.11 11.60 24.01
C TRP A 36 9.00 10.10 23.67
N THR A 37 8.84 9.74 22.39
CA THR A 37 8.48 8.35 21.99
C THR A 37 9.55 7.33 22.36
N GLY A 38 10.82 7.73 22.41
CA GLY A 38 11.91 6.85 22.82
C GLY A 38 11.93 6.54 24.32
N HIS A 39 11.18 7.26 25.15
CA HIS A 39 11.10 7.06 26.60
C HIS A 39 9.87 6.25 27.05
N ILE A 40 8.99 5.86 26.13
CA ILE A 40 7.74 5.14 26.45
C ILE A 40 8.00 3.84 27.21
N ALA A 41 8.99 3.05 26.78
CA ALA A 41 9.36 1.82 27.46
C ALA A 41 9.84 2.09 28.90
N THR A 42 10.61 3.18 29.09
CA THR A 42 11.05 3.65 30.41
C THR A 42 9.87 4.06 31.27
N ALA A 43 8.86 4.75 30.70
CA ALA A 43 7.64 5.15 31.39
C ALA A 43 6.86 3.96 31.96
N PHE A 44 6.70 2.89 31.17
CA PHE A 44 6.02 1.68 31.61
C PHE A 44 6.72 1.04 32.80
N TRP A 45 8.04 0.93 32.72
CA TRP A 45 8.83 0.37 33.80
C TRP A 45 8.84 1.26 35.05
N LEU A 46 8.91 2.59 34.91
CA LEU A 46 8.87 3.52 36.04
C LEU A 46 7.57 3.39 36.85
N VAL A 47 6.41 3.27 36.19
CA VAL A 47 5.14 3.06 36.89
C VAL A 47 5.13 1.72 37.62
N LYS A 48 5.71 0.66 37.03
CA LYS A 48 5.88 -0.64 37.70
C LYS A 48 6.82 -0.54 38.91
N ALA A 49 7.94 0.16 38.75
CA ALA A 49 8.97 0.30 39.77
C ALA A 49 8.49 1.13 40.96
N ILE A 50 7.78 2.23 40.70
CA ILE A 50 7.32 3.17 41.72
C ILE A 50 6.00 2.72 42.35
N ARG A 51 5.09 2.14 41.53
CA ARG A 51 3.68 1.88 41.88
C ARG A 51 3.00 3.11 42.53
N PRO A 52 2.99 4.26 41.83
CA PRO A 52 2.62 5.54 42.41
C PRO A 52 1.13 5.59 42.82
N ARG A 53 0.81 6.29 43.91
CA ARG A 53 -0.58 6.61 44.29
C ARG A 53 -1.11 7.81 43.51
N VAL A 54 -0.24 8.78 43.26
CA VAL A 54 -0.55 9.99 42.49
C VAL A 54 0.57 10.24 41.48
N VAL A 55 0.17 10.43 40.23
CA VAL A 55 1.04 10.83 39.11
C VAL A 55 0.59 12.21 38.64
N VAL A 56 1.54 13.12 38.51
CA VAL A 56 1.30 14.45 37.93
C VAL A 56 2.30 14.70 36.80
N GLU A 57 1.81 15.13 35.65
CA GLU A 57 2.63 15.58 34.51
C GLU A 57 2.38 17.05 34.24
N LEU A 58 3.46 17.83 34.19
CA LEU A 58 3.46 19.24 33.81
C LEU A 58 4.02 19.37 32.39
N GLY A 59 3.24 19.91 31.46
CA GLY A 59 3.63 20.07 30.05
C GLY A 59 3.29 18.84 29.20
N THR A 60 2.00 18.48 29.15
CA THR A 60 1.54 17.23 28.52
C THR A 60 1.54 17.25 26.99
N HIS A 61 1.36 18.43 26.36
CA HIS A 61 1.37 18.59 24.90
C HIS A 61 0.48 17.57 24.16
N SER A 62 1.03 16.74 23.26
CA SER A 62 0.30 15.72 22.48
C SER A 62 -0.06 14.46 23.30
N GLY A 63 0.49 14.33 24.51
CA GLY A 63 0.14 13.32 25.51
C GLY A 63 0.74 11.93 25.32
N ASN A 64 1.81 11.77 24.53
CA ASN A 64 2.52 10.49 24.40
C ASN A 64 3.05 9.99 25.75
N SER A 65 3.71 10.87 26.52
CA SER A 65 4.22 10.64 27.87
C SER A 65 3.13 10.25 28.86
N TYR A 66 2.16 11.15 29.01
CA TYR A 66 1.05 10.97 29.94
C TYR A 66 0.23 9.71 29.65
N SER A 67 -0.03 9.43 28.37
CA SER A 67 -0.77 8.24 27.96
C SER A 67 0.01 6.96 28.24
N ALA A 68 1.34 6.98 28.13
CA ALA A 68 2.17 5.83 28.48
C ALA A 68 2.12 5.55 30.00
N LEU A 69 2.21 6.61 30.83
CA LEU A 69 2.05 6.50 32.28
C LEU A 69 0.67 5.94 32.66
N CYS A 70 -0.41 6.49 32.08
CA CYS A 70 -1.78 6.02 32.33
C CYS A 70 -2.01 4.59 31.83
N GLN A 71 -1.43 4.22 30.69
CA GLN A 71 -1.49 2.85 30.17
C GLN A 71 -0.88 1.86 31.15
N ALA A 72 0.30 2.16 31.70
CA ALA A 72 0.95 1.29 32.67
C ALA A 72 0.12 1.18 33.96
N VAL A 73 -0.46 2.27 34.45
CA VAL A 73 -1.39 2.25 35.59
C VAL A 73 -2.55 1.29 35.34
N ALA A 74 -3.20 1.39 34.17
CA ALA A 74 -4.33 0.55 33.80
C ALA A 74 -3.95 -0.93 33.65
N GLN A 75 -2.82 -1.22 32.99
CA GLN A 75 -2.38 -2.60 32.75
C GLN A 75 -1.89 -3.30 34.03
N LEU A 76 -1.27 -2.56 34.94
CA LEU A 76 -0.83 -3.06 36.24
C LEU A 76 -1.95 -3.11 37.29
N GLY A 77 -3.14 -2.60 36.97
CA GLY A 77 -4.31 -2.57 37.86
C GLY A 77 -4.07 -1.73 39.12
N LEU A 78 -3.37 -0.60 39.01
CA LEU A 78 -3.05 0.25 40.16
C LEU A 78 -4.22 1.19 40.50
N SER A 79 -4.44 1.43 41.79
CA SER A 79 -5.37 2.45 42.27
C SER A 79 -4.73 3.85 42.28
N THR A 80 -4.12 4.23 41.16
CA THR A 80 -3.38 5.48 40.98
C THR A 80 -4.31 6.57 40.48
N ARG A 81 -4.17 7.81 40.97
CA ARG A 81 -4.77 9.01 40.36
C ARG A 81 -3.77 9.70 39.45
N CYS A 82 -4.18 10.02 38.23
CA CYS A 82 -3.33 10.67 37.23
C CYS A 82 -3.85 12.07 36.89
N PHE A 83 -2.93 13.04 36.79
CA PHE A 83 -3.24 14.41 36.42
C PHE A 83 -2.26 14.91 35.36
N ALA A 84 -2.78 15.36 34.22
CA ALA A 84 -2.02 16.08 33.21
C ALA A 84 -2.36 17.56 33.30
N VAL A 85 -1.33 18.41 33.41
CA VAL A 85 -1.48 19.86 33.54
C VAL A 85 -0.78 20.53 32.38
N ASP A 86 -1.52 21.32 31.63
CA ASP A 86 -1.01 22.15 30.54
C ASP A 86 -2.06 23.23 30.22
N THR A 87 -1.65 24.35 29.62
CA THR A 87 -2.58 25.32 29.04
C THR A 87 -3.09 24.86 27.68
N TRP A 88 -2.32 24.01 26.98
CA TRP A 88 -2.47 23.66 25.56
C TRP A 88 -2.53 24.89 24.65
N GLN A 89 -1.87 25.98 25.03
CA GLN A 89 -1.71 27.17 24.18
C GLN A 89 -0.34 27.22 23.49
N GLY A 90 0.62 26.42 23.97
CA GLY A 90 1.99 26.41 23.49
C GLY A 90 2.89 27.41 24.19
N ASP A 91 4.19 27.29 23.95
CA ASP A 91 5.23 28.19 24.48
C ASP A 91 6.35 28.44 23.46
N GLU A 92 7.39 29.19 23.85
CA GLU A 92 8.49 29.58 22.97
C GLU A 92 9.31 28.39 22.43
N HIS A 93 9.41 27.29 23.19
CA HIS A 93 10.19 26.11 22.79
C HIS A 93 9.36 25.05 22.07
N ALA A 94 8.09 24.91 22.43
CA ALA A 94 7.19 23.93 21.85
C ALA A 94 6.31 24.46 20.69
N GLY A 95 6.23 25.80 20.53
CA GLY A 95 5.42 26.48 19.52
C GLY A 95 3.94 26.59 19.93
N ALA A 96 3.19 27.48 19.28
CA ALA A 96 1.75 27.65 19.55
C ALA A 96 0.93 26.45 19.02
N TYR A 97 0.05 25.90 19.85
CA TYR A 97 -0.82 24.77 19.47
C TYR A 97 -2.22 25.25 19.04
N GLY A 98 -2.91 24.45 18.22
CA GLY A 98 -4.34 24.58 18.01
C GLY A 98 -5.15 23.82 19.07
N ASP A 99 -6.44 24.17 19.21
CA ASP A 99 -7.39 23.47 20.11
C ASP A 99 -7.58 21.98 19.77
N ASP A 100 -7.18 21.57 18.57
CA ASP A 100 -7.21 20.19 18.08
C ASP A 100 -6.31 19.25 18.88
N VAL A 101 -5.14 19.72 19.34
CA VAL A 101 -4.23 18.92 20.17
C VAL A 101 -4.88 18.51 21.49
N PHE A 102 -5.51 19.47 22.18
CA PHE A 102 -6.27 19.21 23.41
C PHE A 102 -7.50 18.34 23.12
N SER A 103 -8.26 18.63 22.08
CA SER A 103 -9.48 17.88 21.75
C SER A 103 -9.19 16.41 21.45
N ASP A 104 -8.13 16.13 20.69
CA ASP A 104 -7.69 14.76 20.38
C ASP A 104 -7.25 14.00 21.64
N LEU A 105 -6.39 14.62 22.46
CA LEU A 105 -5.93 14.02 23.71
C LEU A 105 -7.08 13.81 24.71
N SER A 106 -8.01 14.76 24.83
CA SER A 106 -9.18 14.65 25.72
C SER A 106 -10.06 13.47 25.32
N LYS A 107 -10.40 13.34 24.03
CA LYS A 107 -11.19 12.20 23.52
C LYS A 107 -10.50 10.87 23.79
N PHE A 108 -9.19 10.81 23.54
CA PHE A 108 -8.41 9.61 23.80
C PHE A 108 -8.39 9.26 25.29
N ASN A 109 -8.16 10.25 26.16
CA ASN A 109 -8.14 10.06 27.60
C ASN A 109 -9.52 9.66 28.15
N GLU A 110 -10.60 10.26 27.66
CA GLU A 110 -11.97 9.90 28.03
C GLU A 110 -12.32 8.46 27.65
N LEU A 111 -11.88 8.03 26.46
CA LEU A 111 -12.14 6.67 25.98
C LEU A 111 -11.37 5.60 26.76
N HIS A 112 -10.17 5.92 27.24
CA HIS A 112 -9.25 4.91 27.78
C HIS A 112 -8.99 4.99 29.28
N TYR A 113 -9.02 6.17 29.89
CA TYR A 113 -8.50 6.42 31.25
C TYR A 113 -9.40 7.32 32.14
N ALA A 114 -10.64 7.62 31.72
CA ALA A 114 -11.54 8.53 32.43
C ALA A 114 -11.78 8.20 33.91
N GLU A 115 -11.67 6.92 34.29
CA GLU A 115 -11.93 6.45 35.66
C GLU A 115 -10.95 7.02 36.68
N PHE A 116 -9.71 7.31 36.29
CA PHE A 116 -8.64 7.69 37.21
C PHE A 116 -7.75 8.84 36.72
N SER A 117 -7.91 9.28 35.48
CA SER A 117 -7.11 10.34 34.84
C SER A 117 -7.91 11.63 34.66
N LYS A 118 -7.30 12.78 34.95
CA LYS A 118 -7.88 14.12 34.72
C LYS A 118 -6.92 15.02 33.94
N LEU A 119 -7.44 15.70 32.93
CA LEU A 119 -6.73 16.76 32.20
C LEU A 119 -7.10 18.13 32.80
N LEU A 120 -6.12 18.89 33.28
CA LEU A 120 -6.27 20.19 33.91
C LEU A 120 -5.76 21.28 32.96
N ARG A 121 -6.69 21.94 32.26
CA ARG A 121 -6.38 23.00 31.30
C ARG A 121 -6.12 24.34 32.00
N MET A 122 -4.94 24.51 32.59
CA MET A 122 -4.54 25.66 33.40
C MET A 122 -3.01 25.75 33.53
N THR A 123 -2.49 26.81 34.15
CA THR A 123 -1.05 26.93 34.42
C THR A 123 -0.61 25.98 35.54
N PHE A 124 0.70 25.67 35.61
CA PHE A 124 1.23 24.80 36.65
C PHE A 124 1.06 25.39 38.06
N ASP A 125 1.21 26.71 38.21
CA ASP A 125 1.00 27.42 39.47
C ASP A 125 -0.47 27.35 39.94
N GLU A 126 -1.43 27.44 39.02
CA GLU A 126 -2.85 27.26 39.34
C GLU A 126 -3.15 25.83 39.75
N ALA A 127 -2.57 24.85 39.04
CA ALA A 127 -2.76 23.43 39.33
C ALA A 127 -2.11 23.00 40.66
N ARG A 128 -1.06 23.69 41.12
CA ARG A 128 -0.41 23.43 42.41
C ARG A 128 -1.42 23.47 43.56
N ALA A 129 -2.45 24.33 43.50
CA ALA A 129 -3.48 24.43 44.54
C ALA A 129 -4.33 23.16 44.75
N TYR A 130 -4.33 22.21 43.81
CA TYR A 130 -5.08 20.96 43.90
C TYR A 130 -4.37 19.87 44.73
N PHE A 131 -3.10 20.08 45.09
CA PHE A 131 -2.27 19.09 45.76
C PHE A 131 -1.85 19.57 47.16
N PRO A 132 -2.04 18.80 48.24
CA PRO A 132 -1.59 19.17 49.58
C PRO A 132 -0.05 19.28 49.68
N GLY A 133 0.45 20.26 50.43
CA GLY A 133 1.87 20.38 50.76
C GLY A 133 2.29 19.57 52.00
N GLN A 134 3.58 19.58 52.33
CA GLN A 134 4.14 18.98 53.55
C GLN A 134 3.39 19.43 54.83
N PRO A 135 3.14 18.52 55.81
CA PRO A 135 3.61 17.14 55.90
C PRO A 135 2.77 16.10 55.11
N HIS A 136 1.83 16.56 54.27
CA HIS A 136 0.83 15.72 53.59
C HIS A 136 1.07 15.56 52.08
N GLY A 137 2.30 15.78 51.60
CA GLY A 137 2.65 15.60 50.19
C GLY A 137 2.29 14.19 49.70
N GLU A 138 1.58 14.11 48.57
CA GLU A 138 0.98 12.87 48.07
C GLU A 138 1.49 12.43 46.69
N ILE A 139 2.22 13.29 45.98
CA ILE A 139 2.70 13.01 44.63
C ILE A 139 3.87 12.04 44.72
N ASP A 140 3.70 10.85 44.16
CA ASP A 140 4.72 9.80 44.14
C ASP A 140 5.54 9.81 42.84
N LEU A 141 4.97 10.30 41.74
CA LEU A 141 5.67 10.52 40.47
C LEU A 141 5.28 11.89 39.89
N LEU A 142 6.28 12.77 39.74
CA LEU A 142 6.13 14.07 39.08
C LEU A 142 6.95 14.07 37.79
N HIS A 143 6.33 14.40 36.66
CA HIS A 143 7.00 14.64 35.39
C HIS A 143 6.99 16.12 35.08
N ILE A 144 8.17 16.70 34.85
CA ILE A 144 8.34 18.11 34.49
C ILE A 144 8.88 18.18 33.05
N ASP A 145 8.02 18.59 32.12
CA ASP A 145 8.31 18.76 30.68
C ASP A 145 7.62 20.03 30.13
N GLY A 146 7.71 21.12 30.90
CA GLY A 146 7.20 22.45 30.55
C GLY A 146 8.22 23.29 29.78
N LEU A 147 8.22 24.60 30.03
CA LEU A 147 9.17 25.50 29.36
C LEU A 147 10.61 25.18 29.75
N HIS A 148 11.43 24.83 28.75
CA HIS A 148 12.78 24.29 28.98
C HIS A 148 13.88 25.32 29.37
N THR A 149 13.55 26.55 29.77
CA THR A 149 14.57 27.50 30.30
C THR A 149 14.98 27.11 31.72
N TYR A 150 16.18 27.51 32.14
CA TYR A 150 16.68 27.17 33.48
C TYR A 150 15.78 27.74 34.59
N GLU A 151 15.37 28.99 34.44
CA GLU A 151 14.55 29.71 35.40
C GLU A 151 13.14 29.09 35.52
N ALA A 152 12.54 28.68 34.41
CA ALA A 152 11.19 28.10 34.39
C ALA A 152 11.17 26.69 35.01
N VAL A 153 12.04 25.79 34.54
CA VAL A 153 12.10 24.42 35.09
C VAL A 153 12.51 24.41 36.57
N LYS A 154 13.34 25.37 37.00
CA LYS A 154 13.67 25.54 38.41
C LYS A 154 12.46 26.03 39.22
N HIS A 155 11.72 27.01 38.70
CA HIS A 155 10.49 27.49 39.34
C HIS A 155 9.47 26.37 39.50
N ASP A 156 9.27 25.54 38.47
CA ASP A 156 8.36 24.39 38.53
C ASP A 156 8.81 23.38 39.61
N PHE A 157 10.10 23.04 39.66
CA PHE A 157 10.62 22.15 40.70
C PHE A 157 10.46 22.73 42.10
N ASP A 158 10.88 23.98 42.33
CA ASP A 158 10.80 24.65 43.64
C ASP A 158 9.35 24.81 44.12
N THR A 159 8.41 25.01 43.20
CA THR A 159 6.99 25.18 43.49
C THR A 159 6.30 23.87 43.86
N TRP A 160 6.74 22.76 43.27
CA TRP A 160 6.09 21.45 43.43
C TRP A 160 6.77 20.52 44.43
N ILE A 161 8.01 20.81 44.85
CA ILE A 161 8.79 19.95 45.77
C ILE A 161 8.07 19.69 47.09
N ASP A 162 7.28 20.63 47.58
CA ASP A 162 6.55 20.52 48.83
C ASP A 162 5.26 19.66 48.72
N ALA A 163 4.77 19.38 47.51
CA ALA A 163 3.66 18.45 47.25
C ALA A 163 4.11 17.00 47.08
N LEU A 164 5.42 16.76 46.98
CA LEU A 164 6.02 15.45 46.83
C LEU A 164 5.92 14.63 48.11
N SER A 165 5.69 13.33 47.96
CA SER A 165 5.66 12.38 49.07
C SER A 165 7.08 11.95 49.50
N GLU A 166 7.18 11.27 50.64
CA GLU A 166 8.43 10.66 51.12
C GLU A 166 9.00 9.57 50.18
N ARG A 167 8.27 9.17 49.13
CA ARG A 167 8.67 8.16 48.13
C ARG A 167 8.87 8.74 46.74
N ALA A 168 8.75 10.06 46.60
CA ALA A 168 8.61 10.69 45.30
C ALA A 168 9.82 10.47 44.39
N VAL A 169 9.52 10.26 43.11
CA VAL A 169 10.45 10.32 42.00
C VAL A 169 10.03 11.46 41.09
N VAL A 170 10.99 12.29 40.68
CA VAL A 170 10.78 13.38 39.72
C VAL A 170 11.53 13.03 38.44
N ILE A 171 10.86 13.15 37.29
CA ILE A 171 11.48 12.94 35.99
C ILE A 171 11.51 14.23 35.17
N PHE A 172 12.64 14.45 34.49
CA PHE A 172 12.91 15.62 33.65
C PHE A 172 13.24 15.17 32.23
N HIS A 173 12.58 15.76 31.24
CA HIS A 173 12.85 15.51 29.83
C HIS A 173 13.88 16.53 29.28
N ASP A 174 14.51 16.23 28.13
CA ASP A 174 15.48 17.08 27.44
C ASP A 174 16.74 17.46 28.24
N ILE A 175 17.18 16.60 29.16
CA ILE A 175 18.38 16.85 29.99
C ILE A 175 19.69 16.86 29.18
N ASN A 176 19.69 16.41 27.92
CA ASN A 176 20.87 16.39 27.03
C ASN A 176 20.86 17.49 25.94
N VAL A 177 19.83 18.33 25.88
CA VAL A 177 19.78 19.47 24.94
C VAL A 177 20.64 20.63 25.46
N ARG A 178 21.44 21.26 24.59
CA ARG A 178 22.37 22.38 24.93
C ARG A 178 22.17 23.63 24.08
N GLU A 179 21.20 23.62 23.18
CA GLU A 179 20.92 24.68 22.22
C GLU A 179 19.66 25.48 22.61
N ARG A 180 19.34 26.52 21.84
CA ARG A 180 18.05 27.25 21.89
C ARG A 180 17.65 27.81 23.27
N GLY A 181 18.60 28.04 24.18
CA GLY A 181 18.30 28.54 25.52
C GLY A 181 17.82 27.48 26.51
N PHE A 182 17.88 26.19 26.16
CA PHE A 182 17.53 25.09 27.05
C PHE A 182 18.44 25.10 28.29
N GLY A 183 17.80 25.09 29.46
CA GLY A 183 18.43 25.15 30.78
C GLY A 183 18.15 23.95 31.67
N VAL A 184 17.32 22.99 31.24
CA VAL A 184 16.97 21.78 32.01
C VAL A 184 18.23 21.01 32.45
N TRP A 185 19.22 20.89 31.57
CA TRP A 185 20.48 20.24 31.87
C TRP A 185 21.30 20.90 32.98
N LYS A 186 21.19 22.23 33.15
CA LYS A 186 21.87 22.96 34.23
C LYS A 186 21.24 22.60 35.57
N LEU A 187 19.91 22.64 35.63
CA LEU A 187 19.15 22.22 36.82
C LEU A 187 19.40 20.75 37.13
N TRP A 188 19.43 19.88 36.11
CA TRP A 188 19.75 18.46 36.27
C TRP A 188 21.12 18.25 36.93
N GLN A 189 22.16 18.97 36.49
CA GLN A 189 23.49 18.90 37.11
C GLN A 189 23.47 19.32 38.59
N GLU A 190 22.70 20.36 38.94
CA GLU A 190 22.56 20.81 40.32
C GLU A 190 21.81 19.80 41.20
N LEU A 191 20.72 19.24 40.69
CA LEU A 191 19.85 18.33 41.45
C LEU A 191 20.43 16.91 41.54
N SER A 192 21.01 16.38 40.47
CA SER A 192 21.62 15.03 40.47
C SER A 192 22.85 14.94 41.38
N ALA A 193 23.48 16.07 41.72
CA ALA A 193 24.52 16.14 42.74
C ALA A 193 23.97 16.07 44.18
N GLN A 194 22.67 16.39 44.37
CA GLN A 194 22.02 16.48 45.67
C GLN A 194 21.15 15.26 45.99
N TYR A 195 20.57 14.62 44.97
CA TYR A 195 19.67 13.49 45.10
C TYR A 195 20.18 12.28 44.31
N PRO A 196 19.88 11.04 44.75
CA PRO A 196 20.16 9.87 43.95
C PRO A 196 19.45 9.93 42.59
N ALA A 197 20.18 9.64 41.51
CA ALA A 197 19.71 9.88 40.15
C ALA A 197 20.15 8.78 39.17
N PHE A 198 19.41 8.67 38.07
CA PHE A 198 19.78 7.91 36.87
C PHE A 198 19.42 8.72 35.63
N GLU A 199 20.29 8.73 34.62
CA GLU A 199 20.03 9.39 33.34
C GLU A 199 19.94 8.35 32.21
N PHE A 200 18.98 8.57 31.32
CA PHE A 200 18.87 7.90 30.03
C PHE A 200 19.33 8.88 28.94
N ASP A 201 20.12 8.42 27.97
CA ASP A 201 20.74 9.30 26.97
C ASP A 201 19.96 9.40 25.65
N ASN A 202 19.06 8.45 25.40
CA ASN A 202 18.25 8.41 24.18
C ASN A 202 17.22 9.55 24.17
N SER A 203 16.69 9.87 22.99
CA SER A 203 15.60 10.87 22.84
C SER A 203 15.84 12.16 23.62
N GLU A 204 16.98 12.81 23.37
CA GLU A 204 17.38 14.09 23.99
C GLU A 204 17.53 14.07 25.52
N GLY A 205 17.47 12.88 26.12
CA GLY A 205 17.78 12.59 27.51
C GLY A 205 16.56 12.61 28.43
N LEU A 206 16.53 11.67 29.39
CA LEU A 206 15.54 11.64 30.48
C LEU A 206 16.26 11.45 31.82
N GLY A 207 16.10 12.42 32.71
CA GLY A 207 16.62 12.36 34.07
C GLY A 207 15.60 11.78 35.03
N VAL A 208 15.99 10.80 35.85
CA VAL A 208 15.17 10.20 36.91
C VAL A 208 15.78 10.53 38.27
N LEU A 209 15.10 11.35 39.06
CA LEU A 209 15.57 11.88 40.34
C LEU A 209 14.77 11.29 41.51
N CYS A 210 15.44 10.62 42.45
CA CYS A 210 14.82 10.04 43.64
C CYS A 210 14.81 11.06 44.79
N VAL A 211 13.76 11.88 44.89
CA VAL A 211 13.67 12.98 45.88
C VAL A 211 13.22 12.48 47.25
N GLY A 212 12.31 11.51 47.30
CA GLY A 212 11.82 10.91 48.53
C GLY A 212 12.87 10.04 49.24
N ARG A 213 12.82 10.00 50.58
CA ARG A 213 13.74 9.21 51.42
C ARG A 213 13.42 7.71 51.47
N ASP A 214 12.18 7.32 51.15
CA ASP A 214 11.67 5.94 51.16
C ASP A 214 11.42 5.43 49.73
N GLN A 215 12.50 5.12 48.99
CA GLN A 215 12.40 4.63 47.61
C GLN A 215 11.98 3.16 47.55
N SER A 216 11.28 2.79 46.47
CA SER A 216 10.91 1.39 46.24
C SER A 216 12.17 0.52 46.04
N PRO A 217 12.09 -0.80 46.29
CA PRO A 217 13.24 -1.69 46.09
C PRO A 217 13.83 -1.64 44.68
N LEU A 218 12.99 -1.47 43.65
CA LEU A 218 13.41 -1.39 42.25
C LEU A 218 14.10 -0.05 41.94
N MET A 219 13.59 1.06 42.48
CA MET A 219 14.23 2.38 42.34
C MET A 219 15.56 2.45 43.07
N ALA A 220 15.63 1.92 44.30
CA ALA A 220 16.88 1.81 45.03
C ALA A 220 17.91 0.95 44.26
N LYS A 221 17.47 -0.13 43.60
CA LYS A 221 18.35 -0.97 42.78
C LYS A 221 18.84 -0.27 41.52
N LEU A 222 18.00 0.53 40.86
CA LEU A 222 18.40 1.35 39.71
C LEU A 222 19.53 2.32 40.10
N VAL A 223 19.39 3.01 41.23
CA VAL A 223 20.42 3.90 41.78
C VAL A 223 21.69 3.14 42.15
N GLU A 224 21.58 1.95 42.73
CA GLU A 224 22.76 1.12 43.01
C GLU A 224 23.52 0.78 41.73
N LEU A 225 22.80 0.33 40.70
CA LEU A 225 23.38 -0.05 39.40
C LEU A 225 23.90 1.16 38.60
N SER A 226 23.41 2.37 38.88
CA SER A 226 23.91 3.60 38.26
C SER A 226 25.38 3.88 38.58
N ASN A 227 25.84 3.42 39.74
CA ASN A 227 27.24 3.54 40.18
C ASN A 227 28.18 2.51 39.52
N VAL A 228 27.64 1.59 38.70
CA VAL A 228 28.39 0.58 37.97
C VAL A 228 28.31 0.92 36.47
N PRO A 229 29.37 1.50 35.86
CA PRO A 229 29.31 2.04 34.50
C PRO A 229 28.80 1.06 33.43
N GLU A 230 29.22 -0.20 33.48
CA GLU A 230 28.82 -1.23 32.51
C GLU A 230 27.34 -1.63 32.68
N ALA A 231 26.85 -1.71 33.91
CA ALA A 231 25.45 -2.00 34.18
C ALA A 231 24.56 -0.81 33.77
N ALA A 232 24.98 0.41 34.09
CA ALA A 232 24.31 1.64 33.67
C ALA A 232 24.21 1.73 32.13
N ALA A 233 25.31 1.48 31.41
CA ALA A 233 25.32 1.46 29.95
C ALA A 233 24.39 0.38 29.37
N THR A 234 24.36 -0.80 29.99
CA THR A 234 23.47 -1.91 29.56
C THR A 234 21.99 -1.56 29.79
N ILE A 235 21.65 -0.92 30.92
CA ILE A 235 20.29 -0.44 31.20
C ILE A 235 19.87 0.60 30.16
N ARG A 236 20.74 1.59 29.85
CA ARG A 236 20.48 2.61 28.83
C ARG A 236 20.22 1.95 27.47
N ALA A 237 21.09 1.03 27.04
CA ALA A 237 20.95 0.34 25.76
C ALA A 237 19.65 -0.48 25.66
N LEU A 238 19.24 -1.17 26.74
CA LEU A 238 18.03 -1.98 26.76
C LEU A 238 16.76 -1.15 26.51
N PHE A 239 16.61 -0.03 27.23
CA PHE A 239 15.44 0.84 27.06
C PHE A 239 15.49 1.63 25.75
N ALA A 240 16.69 2.09 25.34
CA ALA A 240 16.88 2.79 24.07
C ALA A 240 16.49 1.94 22.86
N ALA A 241 16.89 0.66 22.82
CA ALA A 241 16.57 -0.24 21.71
C ALA A 241 15.06 -0.38 21.47
N ARG A 242 14.26 -0.44 22.55
CA ARG A 242 12.80 -0.49 22.44
C ARG A 242 12.23 0.89 22.07
N GLY A 243 12.73 1.96 22.67
CA GLY A 243 12.33 3.33 22.35
C GLY A 243 12.51 3.69 20.88
N GLU A 244 13.66 3.31 20.29
CA GLU A 244 13.97 3.54 18.88
C GLU A 244 12.97 2.88 17.92
N ALA A 245 12.39 1.73 18.29
CA ALA A 245 11.34 1.10 17.50
C ALA A 245 10.08 1.97 17.42
N PHE A 246 9.67 2.59 18.53
CA PHE A 246 8.53 3.51 18.56
C PHE A 246 8.83 4.80 17.80
N THR A 247 10.04 5.36 17.96
CA THR A 247 10.46 6.54 17.20
C THR A 247 10.47 6.27 15.69
N ARG A 248 10.91 5.09 15.25
CA ARG A 248 10.83 4.68 13.83
C ARG A 248 9.39 4.59 13.34
N HIS A 249 8.48 4.06 14.16
CA HIS A 249 7.05 3.95 13.79
C HIS A 249 6.41 5.33 13.56
N VAL A 250 6.61 6.30 14.47
CA VAL A 250 6.10 7.67 14.27
C VAL A 250 6.70 8.33 13.03
N LYS A 251 8.01 8.17 12.82
CA LYS A 251 8.67 8.69 11.61
C LYS A 251 8.09 8.07 10.33
N SER A 252 7.74 6.78 10.35
CA SER A 252 7.06 6.11 9.22
C SER A 252 5.69 6.73 8.95
N LEU A 253 4.88 6.93 9.99
CA LEU A 253 3.54 7.53 9.87
C LEU A 253 3.61 8.98 9.35
N ASP A 254 4.59 9.76 9.80
CA ASP A 254 4.82 11.12 9.32
C ASP A 254 5.30 11.12 7.85
N LEU A 255 6.17 10.19 7.47
CA LEU A 255 6.59 10.00 6.08
C LEU A 255 5.43 9.56 5.17
N GLU A 256 4.60 8.62 5.61
CA GLU A 256 3.41 8.17 4.88
C GLU A 256 2.42 9.32 4.65
N ARG A 257 2.18 10.15 5.68
CA ARG A 257 1.35 11.35 5.55
C ARG A 257 1.96 12.37 4.59
N HIS A 258 3.28 12.55 4.63
CA HIS A 258 3.98 13.44 3.71
C HIS A 258 3.89 12.94 2.26
N VAL A 259 4.06 11.63 2.04
CA VAL A 259 3.89 10.98 0.74
C VAL A 259 2.45 11.09 0.23
N ALA A 260 1.46 10.94 1.10
CA ALA A 260 0.04 11.10 0.75
C ALA A 260 -0.28 12.55 0.34
N ASN A 261 0.23 13.54 1.08
CA ASN A 261 0.07 14.95 0.76
C ASN A 261 0.74 15.32 -0.58
N LEU A 262 1.98 14.86 -0.78
CA LEU A 262 2.68 15.02 -2.06
C LEU A 262 1.95 14.29 -3.19
N GLY A 263 1.38 13.12 -2.96
CA GLY A 263 0.55 12.40 -3.92
C GLY A 263 -0.71 13.18 -4.32
N GLY A 264 -1.35 13.86 -3.36
CA GLY A 264 -2.46 14.76 -3.62
C GLY A 264 -2.06 15.98 -4.44
N GLU A 265 -0.90 16.56 -4.15
CA GLU A 265 -0.36 17.72 -4.87
C GLU A 265 0.09 17.33 -6.30
N ILE A 266 0.73 16.17 -6.47
CA ILE A 266 1.05 15.59 -7.78
C ILE A 266 -0.23 15.32 -8.58
N ALA A 267 -1.27 14.77 -7.97
CA ALA A 267 -2.55 14.55 -8.65
C ALA A 267 -3.22 15.87 -9.08
N ARG A 268 -3.07 16.95 -8.29
CA ARG A 268 -3.51 18.29 -8.69
C ARG A 268 -2.70 18.81 -9.88
N LEU A 269 -1.38 18.76 -9.81
CA LEU A 269 -0.47 19.23 -10.87
C LEU A 269 -0.63 18.42 -12.17
N LEU A 270 -0.91 17.12 -12.08
CA LEU A 270 -1.20 16.28 -13.25
C LEU A 270 -2.49 16.70 -13.94
N ARG A 271 -3.57 16.98 -13.19
CA ARG A 271 -4.81 17.54 -13.75
C ARG A 271 -4.58 18.88 -14.43
N GLU A 272 -3.86 19.80 -13.78
CA GLU A 272 -3.49 21.09 -14.37
C GLU A 272 -2.65 20.94 -15.65
N THR A 273 -1.79 19.92 -15.72
CA THR A 273 -0.98 19.61 -16.91
C THR A 273 -1.81 18.99 -18.03
N GLU A 274 -2.78 18.13 -17.72
CA GLU A 274 -3.73 17.56 -18.67
C GLU A 274 -4.63 18.63 -19.27
N ASP A 275 -5.15 19.55 -18.44
CA ASP A 275 -5.95 20.70 -18.88
C ASP A 275 -5.12 21.62 -19.79
N ALA A 276 -3.85 21.90 -19.42
CA ALA A 276 -2.95 22.70 -20.25
C ALA A 276 -2.60 22.02 -21.60
N ARG A 277 -2.48 20.69 -21.62
CA ARG A 277 -2.28 19.92 -22.87
C ARG A 277 -3.51 19.96 -23.75
N ALA A 278 -4.70 19.82 -23.19
CA ALA A 278 -5.95 19.94 -23.92
C ALA A 278 -6.11 21.34 -24.57
N GLU A 279 -5.73 22.41 -23.85
CA GLU A 279 -5.69 23.76 -24.43
C GLU A 279 -4.64 23.89 -25.55
N GLN A 280 -3.47 23.25 -25.42
CA GLN A 280 -2.43 23.28 -26.43
C GLN A 280 -2.85 22.53 -27.70
N ASP A 281 -3.50 21.38 -27.56
CA ASP A 281 -4.03 20.60 -28.68
C ASP A 281 -5.14 21.36 -29.41
N GLN A 282 -6.02 22.05 -28.67
CA GLN A 282 -7.03 22.94 -29.27
C GLN A 282 -6.37 24.08 -30.06
N ARG A 283 -5.35 24.75 -29.49
CA ARG A 283 -4.60 25.81 -30.20
C ARG A 283 -3.85 25.28 -31.43
N ALA A 284 -3.36 24.05 -31.39
CA ALA A 284 -2.72 23.41 -32.52
C ALA A 284 -3.73 23.14 -33.65
N HIS A 285 -4.95 22.72 -33.30
CA HIS A 285 -6.05 22.56 -34.25
C HIS A 285 -6.45 23.89 -34.89
N ASP A 286 -6.67 24.93 -34.07
CA ASP A 286 -6.99 26.29 -34.55
C ASP A 286 -5.86 26.84 -35.47
N SER A 287 -4.60 26.52 -35.17
CA SER A 287 -3.46 26.92 -36.00
C SER A 287 -3.44 26.21 -37.37
N GLN A 288 -3.85 24.95 -37.44
CA GLN A 288 -4.01 24.22 -38.71
C GLN A 288 -5.13 24.83 -39.55
N ASP A 289 -6.25 25.21 -38.94
CA ASP A 289 -7.36 25.90 -39.64
C ASP A 289 -6.92 27.27 -40.17
N VAL A 290 -6.17 28.05 -39.38
CA VAL A 290 -5.60 29.32 -39.84
C VAL A 290 -4.61 29.12 -40.99
N GLN A 291 -3.81 28.04 -40.98
CA GLN A 291 -2.93 27.72 -42.11
C GLN A 291 -3.72 27.33 -43.38
N ALA A 292 -4.81 26.58 -43.24
CA ALA A 292 -5.69 26.23 -44.36
C ALA A 292 -6.32 27.49 -44.99
N VAL A 293 -6.86 28.39 -44.17
CA VAL A 293 -7.42 29.67 -44.62
C VAL A 293 -6.34 30.56 -45.28
N ARG A 294 -5.12 30.57 -44.73
CA ARG A 294 -3.99 31.34 -45.30
C ARG A 294 -3.57 30.79 -46.67
N LEU A 295 -3.60 29.47 -46.86
CA LEU A 295 -3.31 28.84 -48.14
C LEU A 295 -4.38 29.21 -49.19
N GLU A 296 -5.67 29.18 -48.81
CA GLU A 296 -6.77 29.61 -49.68
C GLU A 296 -6.64 31.08 -50.07
N LEU A 297 -6.36 31.96 -49.10
CA LEU A 297 -6.13 33.39 -49.35
C LEU A 297 -4.92 33.63 -50.26
N SER A 298 -3.84 32.87 -50.09
CA SER A 298 -2.65 32.98 -50.97
C SER A 298 -3.00 32.62 -52.41
N GLN A 299 -3.71 31.52 -52.63
CA GLN A 299 -4.16 31.12 -53.97
C GLN A 299 -5.06 32.19 -54.61
N ARG A 300 -5.90 32.85 -53.81
CA ARG A 300 -6.79 33.93 -54.25
C ARG A 300 -6.02 35.21 -54.60
N ILE A 301 -4.97 35.54 -53.84
CA ILE A 301 -4.06 36.67 -54.13
C ILE A 301 -3.29 36.40 -55.42
N ASP A 302 -2.82 35.17 -55.66
CA ASP A 302 -2.10 34.81 -56.88
C ASP A 302 -3.01 34.92 -58.11
N ALA A 303 -4.26 34.46 -58.01
CA ALA A 303 -5.27 34.62 -59.05
C ALA A 303 -5.55 36.10 -59.37
N LEU A 304 -5.80 36.92 -58.34
CA LEU A 304 -6.03 38.35 -58.51
C LEU A 304 -4.81 39.10 -59.07
N SER A 305 -3.59 38.67 -58.71
CA SER A 305 -2.35 39.23 -59.23
C SER A 305 -2.18 38.92 -60.72
N SER A 306 -2.57 37.72 -61.16
CA SER A 306 -2.62 37.35 -62.58
C SER A 306 -3.63 38.21 -63.35
N ASP A 307 -4.84 38.39 -62.81
CA ASP A 307 -5.87 39.23 -63.42
C ASP A 307 -5.43 40.70 -63.53
N LEU A 308 -4.78 41.23 -62.49
CA LEU A 308 -4.22 42.58 -62.50
C LEU A 308 -3.11 42.75 -63.55
N ALA A 309 -2.24 41.74 -63.72
CA ALA A 309 -1.22 41.74 -64.76
C ALA A 309 -1.86 41.76 -66.16
N HIS A 310 -2.93 40.99 -66.36
CA HIS A 310 -3.68 40.99 -67.61
C HIS A 310 -4.33 42.36 -67.89
N ALA A 311 -4.93 42.98 -66.87
CA ALA A 311 -5.52 44.32 -66.98
C ALA A 311 -4.47 45.40 -67.29
N LYS A 312 -3.28 45.34 -66.67
CA LYS A 312 -2.17 46.26 -66.96
C LYS A 312 -1.65 46.13 -68.39
N ASN A 313 -1.53 44.90 -68.90
CA ASN A 313 -1.16 44.69 -70.30
C ASN A 313 -2.21 45.28 -71.26
N LYS A 314 -3.50 45.11 -70.95
CA LYS A 314 -4.57 45.73 -71.73
C LYS A 314 -4.51 47.27 -71.68
N GLN A 315 -4.20 47.85 -70.53
CA GLN A 315 -4.00 49.29 -70.38
C GLN A 315 -2.79 49.80 -71.20
N LEU A 316 -1.68 49.06 -71.23
CA LEU A 316 -0.52 49.39 -72.06
C LEU A 316 -0.86 49.40 -73.55
N VAL A 317 -1.61 48.40 -74.03
CA VAL A 317 -2.08 48.36 -75.43
C VAL A 317 -3.00 49.53 -75.75
N LEU A 318 -3.91 49.89 -74.84
CA LEU A 318 -4.79 51.05 -75.01
C LEU A 318 -4.01 52.39 -74.99
N ALA A 319 -2.97 52.50 -74.17
CA ALA A 319 -2.11 53.68 -74.13
C ALA A 319 -1.32 53.87 -75.43
N ASP A 320 -0.80 52.78 -76.00
CA ASP A 320 -0.10 52.80 -77.30
C ASP A 320 -1.06 53.21 -78.44
N GLN A 321 -2.30 52.70 -78.43
CA GLN A 321 -3.36 53.14 -79.35
C GLN A 321 -3.70 54.63 -79.20
N LEU A 322 -3.74 55.13 -77.95
CA LEU A 322 -3.99 56.54 -77.67
C LEU A 322 -2.86 57.42 -78.19
N GLU A 323 -1.59 57.03 -77.99
CA GLU A 323 -0.43 57.78 -78.49
C GLU A 323 -0.42 57.87 -80.02
N VAL A 324 -0.79 56.78 -80.71
CA VAL A 324 -0.97 56.78 -82.17
C VAL A 324 -2.09 57.73 -82.59
N SER A 325 -3.20 57.75 -81.86
CA SER A 325 -4.32 58.67 -82.13
C SER A 325 -3.94 60.14 -81.87
N GLU A 326 -3.23 60.43 -80.78
CA GLU A 326 -2.73 61.77 -80.44
C GLU A 326 -1.70 62.28 -81.44
N LYS A 327 -0.84 61.40 -81.96
CA LYS A 327 0.06 61.75 -83.07
C LYS A 327 -0.73 62.15 -84.31
N ARG A 328 -1.80 61.42 -84.63
CA ARG A 328 -2.67 61.72 -85.77
C ARG A 328 -3.40 63.06 -85.60
N VAL A 329 -3.79 63.42 -84.38
CA VAL A 329 -4.34 64.75 -84.06
C VAL A 329 -3.28 65.83 -84.24
N ARG A 330 -2.06 65.63 -83.73
CA ARG A 330 -0.94 66.58 -83.90
C ARG A 330 -0.57 66.81 -85.37
N ASP A 331 -0.57 65.76 -86.17
CA ASP A 331 -0.30 65.86 -87.61
C ASP A 331 -1.37 66.72 -88.32
N LEU A 332 -2.65 66.56 -87.95
CA LEU A 332 -3.76 67.38 -88.44
C LEU A 332 -3.68 68.84 -87.96
N GLU A 333 -3.26 69.07 -86.71
CA GLU A 333 -3.04 70.42 -86.16
C GLU A 333 -1.87 71.13 -86.85
N ALA A 334 -0.78 70.43 -87.15
CA ALA A 334 0.36 70.97 -87.88
C ALA A 334 -0.02 71.39 -89.32
N GLU A 335 -0.90 70.62 -89.97
CA GLU A 335 -1.45 70.98 -91.29
C GLU A 335 -2.30 72.26 -91.22
N LEU A 336 -3.08 72.43 -90.14
CA LEU A 336 -3.87 73.63 -89.88
C LEU A 336 -2.99 74.86 -89.59
N VAL A 337 -1.90 74.69 -88.82
CA VAL A 337 -0.94 75.77 -88.50
C VAL A 337 -0.18 76.21 -89.76
N SER A 338 0.21 75.28 -90.64
CA SER A 338 0.88 75.63 -91.90
C SER A 338 0.00 76.50 -92.81
N GLN A 339 -1.32 76.32 -92.78
CA GLN A 339 -2.24 77.23 -93.49
C GLN A 339 -2.29 78.62 -92.87
N HIS A 340 -2.14 78.72 -91.53
CA HIS A 340 -2.13 79.99 -90.80
C HIS A 340 -0.81 80.77 -90.97
N SER A 341 0.34 80.10 -90.95
CA SER A 341 1.66 80.74 -91.06
C SER A 341 1.92 81.37 -92.44
N ALA A 342 1.34 80.80 -93.50
CA ALA A 342 1.38 81.41 -94.83
C ALA A 342 0.68 82.79 -94.87
N HIS A 343 -0.28 83.00 -93.97
CA HIS A 343 -1.00 84.28 -93.80
C HIS A 343 -0.17 85.32 -93.03
N GLU A 344 0.66 84.91 -92.07
CA GLU A 344 1.45 85.81 -91.20
C GLU A 344 2.77 86.30 -91.84
N VAL A 345 3.41 85.51 -92.71
CA VAL A 345 4.64 85.92 -93.42
C VAL A 345 4.41 87.15 -94.31
N GLN A 346 3.17 87.36 -94.76
CA GLN A 346 2.76 88.55 -95.51
C GLN A 346 2.86 89.86 -94.69
N ILE A 347 2.85 89.76 -93.35
CA ILE A 347 2.82 90.91 -92.44
C ILE A 347 4.22 91.30 -91.94
N HIS A 348 5.15 90.35 -91.78
CA HIS A 348 6.43 90.58 -91.09
C HIS A 348 7.51 91.29 -91.93
N SER A 349 7.46 91.21 -93.27
CA SER A 349 8.49 91.87 -94.12
C SER A 349 8.49 93.40 -94.04
N MET A 350 7.41 94.02 -93.52
CA MET A 350 7.29 95.48 -93.40
C MET A 350 8.09 96.09 -92.23
N LEU A 351 8.59 95.29 -91.27
CA LEU A 351 9.09 95.80 -89.98
C LEU A 351 10.61 95.81 -89.80
N GLU A 352 11.38 94.98 -90.51
CA GLU A 352 12.83 94.82 -90.23
C GLU A 352 13.74 95.90 -90.85
N SER A 353 13.19 96.89 -91.53
CA SER A 353 13.93 98.03 -92.11
C SER A 353 14.55 98.98 -91.08
N GLU A 354 14.22 98.91 -89.78
CA GLU A 354 14.55 100.00 -88.84
C GLU A 354 15.65 99.72 -87.80
N LEU A 355 16.01 98.48 -87.48
CA LEU A 355 16.77 98.21 -86.24
C LEU A 355 18.28 97.99 -86.41
N GLY A 356 18.80 97.96 -87.64
CA GLY A 356 20.22 97.66 -87.93
C GLY A 356 21.25 98.72 -87.50
N GLU A 357 20.81 99.96 -87.20
CA GLU A 357 21.72 101.08 -86.95
C GLU A 357 22.21 101.23 -85.50
N ARG A 358 21.54 100.61 -84.52
CA ARG A 358 21.78 100.92 -83.09
C ARG A 358 22.82 100.06 -82.37
N ASP A 359 23.09 98.83 -82.81
CA ASP A 359 23.84 97.87 -81.99
C ASP A 359 25.37 97.91 -82.16
N ARG A 360 25.91 98.69 -83.11
CA ARG A 360 27.36 98.77 -83.36
C ARG A 360 28.13 99.65 -82.37
N ILE A 361 27.47 100.50 -81.58
CA ILE A 361 28.14 101.44 -80.64
C ILE A 361 28.26 100.87 -79.21
N VAL A 362 27.43 99.89 -78.83
CA VAL A 362 27.33 99.43 -77.43
C VAL A 362 28.42 98.41 -77.04
N ARG A 363 29.00 97.69 -78.01
CA ARG A 363 29.93 96.58 -77.69
C ARG A 363 31.39 97.00 -77.47
N SER A 364 31.77 98.27 -77.64
CA SER A 364 33.17 98.72 -77.46
C SER A 364 33.51 99.27 -76.07
N PHE A 365 32.57 99.32 -75.12
CA PHE A 365 32.87 99.61 -73.71
C PHE A 365 33.07 98.33 -72.89
N GLN A 366 33.89 97.42 -73.44
CA GLN A 366 34.58 96.32 -72.77
C GLN A 366 35.54 96.86 -71.67
N THR A 367 34.97 97.51 -70.67
CA THR A 367 35.59 98.03 -69.46
C THR A 367 34.73 97.53 -68.31
N SER A 368 35.02 96.33 -67.83
CA SER A 368 35.92 96.12 -66.69
C SER A 368 35.28 96.47 -65.33
N THR A 369 35.12 95.42 -64.53
CA THR A 369 35.16 95.38 -63.07
C THR A 369 34.54 96.56 -62.30
N SER A 370 33.19 96.63 -62.21
CA SER A 370 32.49 97.30 -61.09
C SER A 370 30.94 97.13 -61.02
N TRP A 371 30.26 96.34 -61.88
CA TRP A 371 28.80 96.03 -61.70
C TRP A 371 28.54 94.90 -60.68
N ARG A 372 29.30 94.97 -59.59
CA ARG A 372 29.22 94.19 -58.35
C ARG A 372 28.28 94.82 -57.32
N VAL A 373 27.37 95.74 -57.69
CA VAL A 373 26.63 96.55 -56.70
C VAL A 373 25.12 96.66 -56.98
N THR A 374 24.47 95.56 -57.41
CA THR A 374 22.99 95.47 -57.30
C THR A 374 22.48 94.17 -56.66
N ALA A 375 23.26 93.62 -55.71
CA ALA A 375 22.64 93.01 -54.53
C ALA A 375 21.65 94.06 -53.98
N PRO A 376 20.33 93.83 -53.89
CA PRO A 376 19.73 92.73 -53.13
C PRO A 376 18.39 92.23 -53.71
N LEU A 377 18.12 92.43 -55.00
CA LEU A 377 16.74 92.38 -55.52
C LEU A 377 16.33 91.11 -56.25
N ARG A 378 17.10 90.02 -56.15
CA ARG A 378 16.70 88.73 -56.76
C ARG A 378 16.98 87.50 -55.90
N ALA A 379 17.18 87.70 -54.60
CA ALA A 379 16.75 86.69 -53.63
C ALA A 379 15.22 86.59 -53.73
N ILE A 380 14.66 85.42 -53.44
CA ILE A 380 13.22 85.09 -53.62
C ILE A 380 12.98 84.75 -55.10
N ILE A 381 13.10 83.50 -55.55
CA ILE A 381 12.36 82.33 -55.06
C ILE A 381 13.30 81.14 -55.14
N SER A 382 13.88 80.86 -53.98
CA SER A 382 14.61 79.65 -53.66
C SER A 382 13.64 78.49 -53.47
N ARG A 383 14.16 77.30 -53.78
CA ARG A 383 13.72 75.96 -53.36
C ARG A 383 12.63 75.34 -54.22
N VAL A 384 13.02 74.32 -54.98
CA VAL A 384 12.76 72.90 -54.63
C VAL A 384 13.42 72.03 -55.71
N ARG A 385 14.53 71.34 -55.37
CA ARG A 385 14.82 69.92 -55.70
C ARG A 385 16.30 69.56 -55.46
N GLY A 386 16.48 68.35 -54.91
CA GLY A 386 17.75 67.61 -54.78
C GLY A 386 18.31 67.67 -53.36
N GLY A 387 18.68 66.59 -52.68
CA GLY A 387 18.76 65.17 -53.05
C GLY A 387 19.81 64.48 -52.16
N VAL A 388 19.47 63.29 -51.66
CA VAL A 388 20.30 62.07 -51.54
C VAL A 388 21.61 62.06 -50.70
N ARG A 389 21.70 60.97 -49.89
CA ARG A 389 22.87 60.19 -49.38
C ARG A 389 23.57 60.61 -48.07
N GLY A 390 23.57 59.67 -47.11
CA GLY A 390 24.80 58.92 -46.77
C GLY A 390 25.11 58.63 -45.29
N ALA A 391 25.45 57.35 -45.05
CA ALA A 391 26.52 56.82 -44.17
C ALA A 391 26.25 56.34 -42.71
N LYS A 392 26.61 55.05 -42.51
CA LYS A 392 27.28 54.32 -41.40
C LYS A 392 27.37 54.95 -39.99
N ALA A 393 27.07 54.14 -38.95
CA ALA A 393 28.04 53.49 -38.03
C ALA A 393 27.50 53.23 -36.60
N LEU A 394 27.83 52.02 -36.08
CA LEU A 394 28.34 51.68 -34.74
C LEU A 394 27.56 51.95 -33.41
N THR A 395 27.73 50.94 -32.53
CA THR A 395 27.86 50.92 -31.04
C THR A 395 26.65 50.75 -30.10
N ARG A 396 26.80 49.77 -29.20
CA ARG A 396 26.11 49.54 -27.90
C ARG A 396 26.27 50.73 -26.95
N PRO A 397 25.41 50.89 -25.91
CA PRO A 397 25.76 50.46 -24.53
C PRO A 397 24.57 49.80 -23.79
N SER A 398 24.77 48.81 -22.91
CA SER A 398 25.09 48.84 -21.47
C SER A 398 23.90 49.06 -20.54
N ALA A 399 23.78 48.14 -19.57
CA ALA A 399 22.84 48.12 -18.46
C ALA A 399 23.23 49.07 -17.32
N GLU A 400 22.25 49.43 -16.47
CA GLU A 400 22.46 49.93 -15.11
C GLU A 400 21.65 49.10 -14.09
N ARG A 401 22.32 48.83 -12.97
CA ARG A 401 21.87 48.15 -11.74
C ARG A 401 21.04 49.11 -10.88
N ILE A 402 20.42 48.69 -9.77
CA ILE A 402 20.96 48.67 -8.38
C ILE A 402 19.94 47.86 -7.55
N GLY A 403 20.31 46.76 -6.87
CA GLY A 403 20.86 46.65 -5.50
C GLY A 403 19.85 45.88 -4.62
N GLY A 404 20.12 45.09 -3.58
CA GLY A 404 21.31 44.57 -2.89
C GLY A 404 20.86 44.01 -1.52
N ALA A 405 21.13 42.71 -1.25
CA ALA A 405 21.39 41.95 0.02
C ALA A 405 20.55 42.21 1.33
N PRO A 406 20.42 41.25 2.30
CA PRO A 406 21.35 40.15 2.61
C PRO A 406 20.77 38.76 2.98
N SER A 407 21.70 37.82 3.02
CA SER A 407 21.66 36.40 3.38
C SER A 407 21.56 36.13 4.89
N VAL A 408 21.03 34.95 5.25
CA VAL A 408 21.42 34.21 6.46
C VAL A 408 21.69 32.75 6.06
N SER A 409 22.84 32.23 6.50
CA SER A 409 23.40 30.93 6.14
C SER A 409 22.81 29.80 6.96
N VAL A 410 22.45 28.70 6.30
CA VAL A 410 22.26 27.40 6.95
C VAL A 410 23.29 26.45 6.35
N ALA A 411 24.03 25.78 7.23
CA ALA A 411 25.13 24.90 6.88
C ALA A 411 24.68 23.80 5.89
N ALA A 412 25.46 23.64 4.82
CA ALA A 412 25.19 22.72 3.73
C ALA A 412 25.25 21.26 4.20
N ALA A 413 24.15 20.53 4.00
CA ALA A 413 24.23 19.12 3.65
C ALA A 413 24.98 19.01 2.30
N PRO A 414 25.76 17.95 2.05
CA PRO A 414 26.62 17.87 0.87
C PRO A 414 25.80 18.10 -0.41
N GLU A 415 26.21 19.09 -1.21
CA GLU A 415 25.57 19.57 -2.46
C GLU A 415 25.41 18.50 -3.57
N ALA A 416 25.73 17.23 -3.30
CA ALA A 416 25.80 16.15 -4.28
C ALA A 416 24.46 15.41 -4.54
N LEU A 417 23.38 15.67 -3.80
CA LEU A 417 22.15 14.86 -3.90
C LEU A 417 20.93 15.58 -4.49
N VAL A 418 21.03 16.88 -4.82
CA VAL A 418 19.90 17.65 -5.36
C VAL A 418 19.89 17.54 -6.90
N GLY A 419 18.86 16.88 -7.46
CA GLY A 419 18.64 16.76 -8.91
C GLY A 419 19.06 15.43 -9.55
N MET A 420 19.49 14.44 -8.77
CA MET A 420 19.79 13.08 -9.25
C MET A 420 18.53 12.23 -9.37
N ASP A 421 18.46 11.37 -10.39
CA ASP A 421 17.44 10.32 -10.45
C ASP A 421 17.65 9.28 -9.32
N ALA A 422 16.60 8.53 -8.97
CA ALA A 422 16.63 7.58 -7.84
C ALA A 422 17.74 6.52 -7.95
N LYS A 423 18.07 6.10 -9.18
CA LYS A 423 19.12 5.09 -9.45
C LYS A 423 20.50 5.69 -9.21
N SER A 424 20.74 6.93 -9.63
CA SER A 424 21.98 7.66 -9.38
C SER A 424 22.20 7.93 -7.88
N ALA A 425 21.17 8.42 -7.17
CA ALA A 425 21.23 8.69 -5.74
C ALA A 425 21.50 7.42 -4.90
N MET A 426 20.82 6.32 -5.22
CA MET A 426 21.00 5.03 -4.54
C MET A 426 22.43 4.50 -4.69
N ARG A 427 23.00 4.59 -5.90
CA ARG A 427 24.37 4.13 -6.15
C ARG A 427 25.40 4.97 -5.43
N GLU A 428 25.21 6.29 -5.37
CA GLU A 428 26.11 7.15 -4.58
C GLU A 428 26.06 6.79 -3.10
N GLY A 429 24.87 6.53 -2.55
CA GLY A 429 24.72 5.99 -1.20
C GLY A 429 25.47 4.66 -1.01
N PHE A 430 25.42 3.74 -1.99
CA PHE A 430 26.18 2.49 -1.92
C PHE A 430 27.70 2.69 -1.98
N LYS A 431 28.20 3.66 -2.76
CA LYS A 431 29.63 4.00 -2.76
C LYS A 431 30.07 4.50 -1.40
N VAL A 432 29.33 5.43 -0.79
CA VAL A 432 29.64 5.96 0.55
C VAL A 432 29.66 4.84 1.59
N ARG A 433 28.69 3.91 1.52
CA ARG A 433 28.63 2.74 2.41
C ARG A 433 29.81 1.78 2.18
N LEU A 434 30.18 1.53 0.93
CA LEU A 434 31.36 0.71 0.59
C LEU A 434 32.64 1.36 1.13
N GLU A 435 32.84 2.66 0.90
CA GLU A 435 34.04 3.38 1.36
C GLU A 435 34.14 3.37 2.89
N SER A 436 33.02 3.59 3.58
CA SER A 436 32.93 3.47 5.04
C SER A 436 33.27 2.06 5.51
N PHE A 437 32.78 1.03 4.80
CA PHE A 437 33.10 -0.36 5.12
C PHE A 437 34.59 -0.66 4.87
N LEU A 438 35.17 -0.23 3.75
CA LEU A 438 36.58 -0.50 3.42
C LEU A 438 37.55 0.24 4.34
N THR A 439 37.13 1.34 4.98
CA THR A 439 37.95 2.11 5.94
C THR A 439 37.80 1.62 7.38
N ALA A 440 36.68 0.98 7.73
CA ALA A 440 36.45 0.38 9.03
C ALA A 440 37.22 -0.95 9.22
N SER A 441 37.44 -1.35 10.48
CA SER A 441 38.18 -2.59 10.82
C SER A 441 37.33 -3.87 10.83
N GLY A 442 36.01 -3.80 10.68
CA GLY A 442 35.09 -4.96 10.79
C GLY A 442 34.83 -5.71 9.47
N ALA A 443 34.74 -7.03 9.48
CA ALA A 443 34.49 -7.87 8.30
C ALA A 443 33.01 -8.27 8.17
N LEU A 444 32.54 -8.55 6.95
CA LEU A 444 31.21 -9.12 6.74
C LEU A 444 31.30 -10.65 6.87
N ARG A 445 30.55 -11.23 7.80
CA ARG A 445 30.66 -12.64 8.19
C ARG A 445 29.42 -13.42 7.78
N PHE A 446 29.61 -14.50 7.03
CA PHE A 446 28.59 -15.50 6.74
C PHE A 446 28.83 -16.74 7.61
N LYS A 447 27.76 -17.39 8.07
CA LYS A 447 27.88 -18.69 8.74
C LYS A 447 28.19 -19.74 7.68
N SER A 448 29.27 -20.49 7.87
CA SER A 448 29.57 -21.64 7.04
C SER A 448 28.91 -22.88 7.66
N ASP A 449 27.92 -23.44 6.96
CA ASP A 449 27.30 -24.72 7.33
C ASP A 449 27.89 -25.85 6.46
N PRO A 450 28.29 -26.99 7.04
CA PRO A 450 28.78 -28.14 6.27
C PRO A 450 27.67 -28.82 5.44
N SER A 451 26.40 -28.55 5.76
CA SER A 451 25.20 -29.14 5.17
C SER A 451 24.14 -28.06 4.85
N PRO A 452 24.44 -27.10 3.96
CA PRO A 452 23.52 -26.01 3.66
C PRO A 452 22.25 -26.54 2.97
N ASP A 453 21.12 -25.90 3.24
CA ASP A 453 19.87 -26.10 2.52
C ASP A 453 19.89 -25.35 1.18
N VAL A 454 20.50 -24.15 1.15
CA VAL A 454 20.59 -23.28 -0.03
C VAL A 454 22.03 -22.84 -0.29
N SER A 455 22.50 -22.94 -1.53
CA SER A 455 23.73 -22.30 -2.00
C SER A 455 23.39 -21.04 -2.79
N ILE A 456 23.77 -19.88 -2.27
CA ILE A 456 23.58 -18.57 -2.92
C ILE A 456 24.79 -18.32 -3.83
N LEU A 457 24.54 -18.24 -5.13
CA LEU A 457 25.56 -18.16 -6.18
C LEU A 457 25.60 -16.73 -6.75
N LEU A 458 26.76 -16.10 -6.63
CA LEU A 458 27.01 -14.73 -7.08
C LEU A 458 28.15 -14.71 -8.11
N VAL A 459 27.96 -14.02 -9.24
CA VAL A 459 29.02 -13.77 -10.22
C VAL A 459 29.34 -12.28 -10.23
N PHE A 460 30.55 -11.92 -9.80
CA PHE A 460 30.98 -10.53 -9.67
C PHE A 460 31.83 -10.12 -10.88
N TYR A 461 31.58 -8.92 -11.39
CA TYR A 461 32.46 -8.27 -12.35
C TYR A 461 32.37 -6.75 -12.18
N ASN A 462 33.35 -6.18 -11.47
CA ASN A 462 33.36 -4.78 -11.05
C ASN A 462 32.08 -4.37 -10.28
N SER A 463 31.86 -3.06 -10.12
CA SER A 463 30.78 -2.46 -9.35
C SER A 463 30.79 -2.95 -7.89
N ALA A 464 31.95 -2.80 -7.25
CA ALA A 464 32.16 -3.16 -5.85
C ALA A 464 31.08 -2.59 -4.92
N GLU A 465 30.54 -1.40 -5.22
CA GLU A 465 29.51 -0.74 -4.42
C GLU A 465 28.17 -1.48 -4.46
N LEU A 466 27.77 -1.99 -5.63
CA LEU A 466 26.56 -2.79 -5.80
C LEU A 466 26.75 -4.17 -5.17
N SER A 467 27.92 -4.76 -5.40
CA SER A 467 28.31 -6.07 -4.86
C SER A 467 28.32 -6.07 -3.33
N TYR A 468 28.81 -5.00 -2.69
CA TYR A 468 28.74 -4.83 -1.23
C TYR A 468 27.31 -4.69 -0.73
N ALA A 469 26.47 -3.88 -1.39
CA ALA A 469 25.07 -3.73 -1.00
C ALA A 469 24.30 -5.06 -1.09
N CYS A 470 24.53 -5.83 -2.16
CA CYS A 470 23.99 -7.18 -2.34
C CYS A 470 24.42 -8.10 -1.19
N LEU A 471 25.73 -8.21 -0.91
CA LEU A 471 26.24 -9.04 0.18
C LEU A 471 25.71 -8.63 1.56
N ALA A 472 25.59 -7.32 1.81
CA ALA A 472 25.03 -6.80 3.06
C ALA A 472 23.55 -7.21 3.21
N SER A 473 22.75 -7.13 2.14
CA SER A 473 21.35 -7.59 2.18
C SER A 473 21.23 -9.09 2.43
N ILE A 474 22.10 -9.90 1.82
CA ILE A 474 22.15 -11.34 2.08
C ILE A 474 22.52 -11.61 3.55
N ALA A 475 23.52 -10.92 4.09
CA ALA A 475 23.94 -11.09 5.47
C ALA A 475 22.83 -10.75 6.47
N GLU A 476 22.06 -9.70 6.20
CA GLU A 476 20.90 -9.30 7.00
C GLU A 476 19.80 -10.37 6.98
N VAL A 477 19.42 -10.84 5.79
CA VAL A 477 18.41 -11.90 5.63
C VAL A 477 18.85 -13.20 6.31
N LEU A 478 20.11 -13.61 6.13
CA LEU A 478 20.64 -14.82 6.76
C LEU A 478 20.83 -14.70 8.29
N HIS A 479 20.90 -13.49 8.83
CA HIS A 479 20.99 -13.30 10.28
C HIS A 479 19.68 -13.66 10.98
N GLU A 480 18.55 -13.32 10.35
CA GLU A 480 17.20 -13.57 10.87
C GLU A 480 16.62 -14.93 10.42
N SER A 481 17.21 -15.53 9.39
CA SER A 481 16.75 -16.80 8.83
C SER A 481 17.12 -18.02 9.68
N SER A 482 16.22 -19.02 9.69
CA SER A 482 16.52 -20.38 10.15
C SER A 482 17.09 -21.28 9.06
N ILE A 483 17.08 -20.83 7.80
CA ILE A 483 17.58 -21.58 6.64
C ILE A 483 19.10 -21.61 6.69
N ARG A 484 19.68 -22.81 6.56
CA ARG A 484 21.14 -22.95 6.49
C ARG A 484 21.56 -22.62 5.06
N ALA A 485 22.31 -21.55 4.88
CA ALA A 485 22.79 -21.16 3.57
C ALA A 485 24.31 -21.07 3.53
N GLU A 486 24.88 -21.34 2.35
CA GLU A 486 26.24 -20.94 2.02
C GLU A 486 26.26 -19.89 0.92
N VAL A 487 27.29 -19.05 0.92
CA VAL A 487 27.48 -18.02 -0.11
C VAL A 487 28.70 -18.37 -0.94
N ILE A 488 28.52 -18.47 -2.26
CA ILE A 488 29.58 -18.78 -3.21
C ILE A 488 29.72 -17.61 -4.19
N ILE A 489 30.89 -17.00 -4.20
CA ILE A 489 31.20 -15.81 -4.99
C ILE A 489 32.25 -16.16 -6.03
N LEU A 490 31.91 -16.03 -7.30
CA LEU A 490 32.88 -16.04 -8.39
C LEU A 490 33.29 -14.61 -8.74
N ASP A 491 34.52 -14.22 -8.40
CA ASP A 491 35.14 -13.00 -8.90
C ASP A 491 35.64 -13.22 -10.33
N ASN A 492 34.96 -12.62 -11.30
CA ASN A 492 35.14 -12.86 -12.72
C ASN A 492 36.21 -11.96 -13.35
N GLY A 493 37.33 -11.78 -12.64
CA GLY A 493 38.44 -10.92 -13.05
C GLY A 493 38.16 -9.43 -12.84
N SER A 494 37.54 -9.05 -11.71
CA SER A 494 37.27 -7.65 -11.39
C SER A 494 38.56 -6.83 -11.22
N THR A 495 38.55 -5.58 -11.69
CA THR A 495 39.69 -4.66 -11.65
C THR A 495 39.49 -3.45 -10.74
N ASP A 496 38.29 -3.28 -10.18
CA ASP A 496 37.94 -2.19 -9.28
C ASP A 496 38.18 -2.56 -7.79
N ALA A 497 37.47 -1.91 -6.87
CA ALA A 497 37.60 -2.17 -5.43
C ALA A 497 37.07 -3.56 -4.99
N THR A 498 36.52 -4.39 -5.88
CA THR A 498 35.93 -5.69 -5.56
C THR A 498 36.92 -6.62 -4.86
N SER A 499 38.19 -6.64 -5.27
CA SER A 499 39.20 -7.47 -4.57
C SER A 499 39.37 -7.06 -3.11
N ARG A 500 39.42 -5.75 -2.81
CA ARG A 500 39.51 -5.25 -1.43
C ARG A 500 38.24 -5.54 -0.63
N LEU A 501 37.07 -5.51 -1.27
CA LEU A 501 35.82 -5.93 -0.65
C LEU A 501 35.89 -7.40 -0.26
N LEU A 502 36.27 -8.27 -1.19
CA LEU A 502 36.35 -9.73 -0.99
C LEU A 502 37.35 -10.14 0.07
N ASP A 503 38.46 -9.40 0.23
CA ASP A 503 39.43 -9.63 1.31
C ASP A 503 38.84 -9.39 2.72
N ARG A 504 37.68 -8.73 2.81
CA ARG A 504 36.96 -8.44 4.07
C ARG A 504 35.66 -9.25 4.21
N ILE A 505 35.50 -10.30 3.39
CA ILE A 505 34.39 -11.26 3.49
C ILE A 505 34.89 -12.53 4.15
N GLU A 506 34.21 -12.98 5.20
CA GLU A 506 34.53 -14.21 5.92
C GLU A 506 33.35 -15.20 5.83
N GLY A 507 33.65 -16.50 5.74
CA GLY A 507 32.65 -17.57 5.71
C GLY A 507 31.95 -17.82 4.37
N ALA A 508 32.27 -17.04 3.32
CA ALA A 508 31.87 -17.31 1.93
C ALA A 508 32.97 -18.05 1.16
N THR A 509 32.58 -18.89 0.20
CA THR A 509 33.50 -19.55 -0.74
C THR A 509 33.80 -18.59 -1.89
N ILE A 510 35.06 -18.15 -2.02
CA ILE A 510 35.47 -17.19 -3.05
C ILE A 510 36.29 -17.89 -4.13
N ILE A 511 35.78 -17.89 -5.36
CA ILE A 511 36.44 -18.45 -6.55
C ILE A 511 36.95 -17.28 -7.38
N ARG A 512 38.27 -17.22 -7.63
CA ARG A 512 38.86 -16.16 -8.47
C ARG A 512 39.15 -16.67 -9.88
N SER A 513 38.66 -15.96 -10.90
CA SER A 513 38.99 -16.18 -12.30
C SER A 513 40.05 -15.19 -12.78
N ARG A 514 40.95 -15.64 -13.66
CA ARG A 514 41.96 -14.76 -14.29
C ARG A 514 41.38 -13.96 -15.48
N GLU A 515 40.32 -14.47 -16.07
CA GLU A 515 39.66 -13.92 -17.25
C GLU A 515 38.15 -13.80 -16.98
N ASN A 516 37.48 -12.85 -17.64
CA ASN A 516 36.04 -12.69 -17.56
C ASN A 516 35.34 -13.81 -18.33
N LEU A 517 34.78 -14.79 -17.61
CA LEU A 517 34.02 -15.92 -18.15
C LEU A 517 32.59 -15.54 -18.55
N HIS A 518 32.19 -14.29 -18.32
CA HIS A 518 30.83 -13.78 -18.39
C HIS A 518 29.86 -14.53 -17.45
N PHE A 519 28.59 -14.12 -17.43
CA PHE A 519 27.62 -14.60 -16.44
C PHE A 519 27.41 -16.11 -16.55
N LEU A 520 27.05 -16.61 -17.73
CA LEU A 520 26.63 -18.01 -17.92
C LEU A 520 27.69 -19.02 -17.45
N LYS A 521 28.91 -18.93 -17.98
CA LYS A 521 29.99 -19.86 -17.60
C LYS A 521 30.44 -19.64 -16.16
N GLY A 522 30.33 -18.41 -15.68
CA GLY A 522 30.62 -18.09 -14.28
C GLY A 522 29.63 -18.75 -13.32
N ALA A 523 28.33 -18.64 -13.60
CA ALA A 523 27.25 -19.25 -12.83
C ALA A 523 27.39 -20.78 -12.82
N ASN A 524 27.63 -21.41 -13.98
CA ASN A 524 27.89 -22.85 -14.08
C ASN A 524 29.12 -23.29 -13.28
N ARG A 525 30.16 -22.46 -13.22
CA ARG A 525 31.36 -22.75 -12.42
C ARG A 525 31.09 -22.64 -10.93
N ALA A 526 30.37 -21.61 -10.49
CA ALA A 526 29.99 -21.44 -9.09
C ALA A 526 29.07 -22.58 -8.61
N ALA A 527 28.12 -23.01 -9.46
CA ALA A 527 27.21 -24.12 -9.15
C ALA A 527 27.94 -25.45 -8.87
N LYS A 528 29.09 -25.71 -9.51
CA LYS A 528 29.88 -26.93 -9.27
C LYS A 528 30.50 -27.01 -7.86
N GLU A 529 30.65 -25.88 -7.19
CA GLU A 529 31.17 -25.82 -5.81
C GLU A 529 30.04 -25.83 -4.76
N ALA A 530 28.78 -25.79 -5.20
CA ALA A 530 27.61 -25.78 -4.33
C ALA A 530 27.39 -27.12 -3.64
N ARG A 531 26.92 -27.07 -2.39
CA ARG A 531 26.53 -28.25 -1.59
C ARG A 531 25.07 -28.22 -1.18
N GLY A 532 24.39 -27.09 -1.39
CA GLY A 532 22.99 -26.87 -1.03
C GLY A 532 22.04 -27.80 -1.77
N LYS A 533 20.91 -28.13 -1.11
CA LYS A 533 19.79 -28.82 -1.75
C LYS A 533 19.20 -27.97 -2.89
N TYR A 534 19.22 -26.64 -2.71
CA TYR A 534 18.77 -25.65 -3.69
C TYR A 534 19.91 -24.72 -4.10
N LEU A 535 19.91 -24.33 -5.36
CA LEU A 535 20.76 -23.26 -5.89
C LEU A 535 19.93 -21.99 -6.00
N LEU A 536 20.44 -20.88 -5.47
CA LEU A 536 19.88 -19.56 -5.68
C LEU A 536 20.86 -18.74 -6.52
N PHE A 537 20.51 -18.49 -7.79
CA PHE A 537 21.22 -17.52 -8.62
C PHE A 537 20.71 -16.12 -8.28
N LEU A 538 21.64 -15.22 -7.93
CA LEU A 538 21.35 -13.84 -7.60
C LEU A 538 22.34 -12.93 -8.33
N ASN A 539 21.84 -11.87 -8.96
CA ASN A 539 22.72 -10.87 -9.56
C ASN A 539 23.41 -10.02 -8.48
N ASN A 540 24.62 -9.56 -8.76
CA ASN A 540 25.41 -8.74 -7.82
C ASN A 540 24.89 -7.30 -7.66
N ASP A 541 23.89 -6.90 -8.44
CA ASP A 541 23.16 -5.63 -8.36
C ASP A 541 21.70 -5.79 -7.91
N ALA A 542 21.37 -6.95 -7.32
CA ALA A 542 20.10 -7.22 -6.65
C ALA A 542 20.25 -7.20 -5.12
N LEU A 543 19.25 -6.66 -4.42
CA LEU A 543 19.12 -6.75 -2.97
C LEU A 543 18.00 -7.74 -2.63
N LEU A 544 18.31 -8.67 -1.73
CA LEU A 544 17.37 -9.64 -1.20
C LEU A 544 16.62 -9.02 -0.01
N LEU A 545 15.30 -8.93 -0.06
CA LEU A 545 14.51 -8.37 1.05
C LEU A 545 14.13 -9.46 2.08
N PRO A 546 13.90 -9.09 3.36
CA PRO A 546 13.49 -10.03 4.41
C PRO A 546 12.27 -10.88 4.02
N GLY A 547 12.30 -12.16 4.40
CA GLY A 547 11.25 -13.14 4.09
C GLY A 547 11.34 -13.76 2.68
N SER A 548 12.12 -13.19 1.77
CA SER A 548 12.19 -13.65 0.37
C SER A 548 12.86 -15.02 0.24
N LEU A 549 13.89 -15.30 1.05
CA LEU A 549 14.56 -16.59 1.06
C LEU A 549 13.63 -17.68 1.61
N GLU A 550 12.92 -17.38 2.69
CA GLU A 550 11.95 -18.25 3.35
C GLU A 550 10.79 -18.61 2.42
N ALA A 551 10.23 -17.62 1.73
CA ALA A 551 9.15 -17.82 0.77
C ALA A 551 9.60 -18.73 -0.38
N ALA A 552 10.75 -18.45 -1.00
CA ALA A 552 11.28 -19.26 -2.10
C ALA A 552 11.62 -20.70 -1.68
N PHE A 553 12.26 -20.87 -0.53
CA PHE A 553 12.62 -22.17 0.02
C PHE A 553 11.38 -23.00 0.37
N SER A 554 10.43 -22.42 1.11
CA SER A 554 9.20 -23.10 1.51
C SER A 554 8.37 -23.53 0.30
N LEU A 555 8.36 -22.71 -0.76
CA LEU A 555 7.70 -23.05 -2.01
C LEU A 555 8.39 -24.24 -2.71
N CYS A 556 9.73 -24.24 -2.82
CA CYS A 556 10.46 -25.39 -3.36
C CYS A 556 10.21 -26.68 -2.56
N GLU A 557 10.14 -26.60 -1.23
CA GLU A 557 9.84 -27.76 -0.37
C GLU A 557 8.39 -28.26 -0.51
N SER A 558 7.45 -27.38 -0.89
CA SER A 558 6.02 -27.71 -0.92
C SER A 558 5.64 -28.79 -1.95
N SER A 559 6.42 -28.94 -3.03
CA SER A 559 6.14 -29.93 -4.07
C SER A 559 7.36 -30.24 -4.93
N SER A 560 7.58 -31.52 -5.20
CA SER A 560 8.71 -31.99 -6.03
C SER A 560 8.58 -31.67 -7.52
N ASP A 561 7.40 -31.23 -7.97
CA ASP A 561 7.16 -30.82 -9.34
C ASP A 561 7.59 -29.37 -9.64
N ILE A 562 8.02 -28.61 -8.61
CA ILE A 562 8.53 -27.24 -8.77
C ILE A 562 10.00 -27.30 -9.17
N GLY A 563 10.29 -26.89 -10.40
CA GLY A 563 11.63 -26.85 -10.98
C GLY A 563 12.37 -25.54 -10.74
N ALA A 564 11.65 -24.43 -10.64
CA ALA A 564 12.24 -23.13 -10.30
C ALA A 564 11.23 -22.17 -9.67
N VAL A 565 11.74 -21.26 -8.84
CA VAL A 565 10.99 -20.18 -8.21
C VAL A 565 11.64 -18.83 -8.52
N GLY A 566 10.82 -17.87 -8.95
CA GLY A 566 11.18 -16.47 -9.10
C GLY A 566 10.28 -15.55 -8.28
N GLY A 567 10.71 -14.31 -8.12
CA GLY A 567 10.04 -13.33 -7.28
C GLY A 567 9.57 -12.09 -8.00
N ARG A 568 8.94 -11.19 -7.23
CA ARG A 568 8.57 -9.84 -7.62
C ARG A 568 9.80 -8.95 -7.62
N ILE A 569 10.19 -8.48 -8.81
CA ILE A 569 11.40 -7.67 -8.98
C ILE A 569 11.01 -6.21 -9.12
N ILE A 570 11.53 -5.38 -8.22
CA ILE A 570 11.22 -3.96 -8.08
C ILE A 570 12.44 -3.13 -8.46
N LEU A 571 12.24 -2.08 -9.24
CA LEU A 571 13.27 -1.13 -9.64
C LEU A 571 13.51 -0.08 -8.55
N PRO A 572 14.66 0.63 -8.53
CA PRO A 572 14.96 1.65 -7.53
C PRO A 572 13.97 2.82 -7.49
N ASN A 573 13.20 3.02 -8.56
CA ASN A 573 12.13 4.03 -8.64
C ASN A 573 10.80 3.56 -8.02
N GLY A 574 10.76 2.37 -7.40
CA GLY A 574 9.57 1.79 -6.78
C GLY A 574 8.58 1.15 -7.75
N LYS A 575 8.89 1.11 -9.05
CA LYS A 575 8.06 0.43 -10.06
C LYS A 575 8.47 -1.03 -10.22
N LEU A 576 7.55 -1.83 -10.76
CA LEU A 576 7.81 -3.22 -11.06
C LEU A 576 8.74 -3.34 -12.29
N GLN A 577 9.79 -4.16 -12.19
CA GLN A 577 10.55 -4.62 -13.34
C GLN A 577 9.80 -5.76 -14.03
N GLU A 578 9.46 -6.78 -13.25
CA GLU A 578 8.70 -7.95 -13.70
C GLU A 578 8.10 -8.70 -12.51
N ALA A 579 6.97 -9.35 -12.76
CA ALA A 579 6.32 -10.31 -11.87
C ALA A 579 6.32 -11.69 -12.52
N GLY A 580 7.50 -12.20 -12.90
CA GLY A 580 7.66 -13.32 -13.83
C GLY A 580 7.52 -12.87 -15.29
N SER A 581 7.83 -13.78 -16.22
CA SER A 581 8.03 -13.41 -17.62
C SER A 581 7.35 -14.37 -18.60
N VAL A 582 7.00 -13.81 -19.75
CA VAL A 582 6.25 -14.45 -20.85
C VAL A 582 7.19 -14.79 -21.99
N VAL A 583 7.02 -15.97 -22.59
CA VAL A 583 7.65 -16.36 -23.86
C VAL A 583 6.59 -16.49 -24.95
N TRP A 584 6.72 -15.70 -26.00
CA TRP A 584 5.78 -15.66 -27.11
C TRP A 584 6.06 -16.77 -28.15
N ASP A 585 5.12 -17.00 -29.07
CA ASP A 585 5.21 -18.00 -30.14
C ASP A 585 6.45 -17.86 -31.05
N ASN A 586 6.93 -16.63 -31.22
CA ASN A 586 8.13 -16.34 -31.98
C ASN A 586 9.41 -16.43 -31.12
N GLY A 587 9.33 -16.82 -29.85
CA GLY A 587 10.45 -16.92 -28.91
C GLY A 587 10.88 -15.59 -28.29
N ALA A 588 10.21 -14.48 -28.58
CA ALA A 588 10.47 -13.22 -27.88
C ALA A 588 10.06 -13.33 -26.41
N CYS A 589 10.73 -12.58 -25.53
CA CYS A 589 10.49 -12.61 -24.10
C CYS A 589 10.00 -11.25 -23.59
N THR A 590 9.13 -11.24 -22.60
CA THR A 590 8.60 -9.99 -21.99
C THR A 590 8.42 -10.16 -20.49
N GLY A 591 9.04 -9.27 -19.71
CA GLY A 591 8.79 -9.17 -18.27
C GLY A 591 7.39 -8.65 -18.00
N TYR A 592 6.56 -9.44 -17.31
CA TYR A 592 5.16 -9.09 -17.08
C TYR A 592 5.03 -7.97 -16.06
N GLY A 593 4.29 -6.92 -16.41
CA GLY A 593 3.95 -5.82 -15.50
C GLY A 593 5.00 -4.72 -15.37
N ARG A 594 6.01 -4.69 -16.24
CA ARG A 594 7.06 -3.64 -16.24
C ARG A 594 6.44 -2.24 -16.16
N ASP A 595 7.05 -1.39 -15.34
CA ASP A 595 6.61 -0.03 -14.99
C ASP A 595 5.28 0.08 -14.21
N GLY A 596 4.65 -1.04 -13.88
CA GLY A 596 3.45 -1.10 -13.05
C GLY A 596 3.73 -0.86 -11.56
N LYS A 597 2.65 -0.73 -10.78
CA LYS A 597 2.71 -0.65 -9.31
C LYS A 597 2.97 -2.07 -8.75
N PRO A 598 4.04 -2.31 -7.98
CA PRO A 598 4.36 -3.66 -7.51
C PRO A 598 3.25 -4.32 -6.67
N ASP A 599 2.40 -3.55 -5.98
CA ASP A 599 1.35 -4.05 -5.10
C ASP A 599 -0.03 -4.14 -5.77
N ALA A 600 -0.10 -3.93 -7.10
CA ALA A 600 -1.34 -4.07 -7.85
C ALA A 600 -1.87 -5.52 -7.82
N PRO A 601 -3.20 -5.72 -7.79
CA PRO A 601 -3.84 -7.03 -7.74
C PRO A 601 -3.28 -8.09 -8.69
N GLU A 602 -2.97 -7.70 -9.92
CA GLU A 602 -2.54 -8.57 -11.02
C GLU A 602 -1.13 -9.17 -10.79
N PHE A 603 -0.36 -8.60 -9.86
CA PHE A 603 0.98 -9.08 -9.51
C PHE A 603 1.02 -9.76 -8.15
N MET A 604 -0.07 -9.69 -7.38
CA MET A 604 -0.13 -10.15 -6.00
C MET A 604 -0.82 -11.50 -5.90
N PHE A 605 -0.42 -12.47 -6.72
CA PHE A 605 -0.79 -13.87 -6.54
C PHE A 605 0.26 -14.82 -7.14
N ARG A 606 0.42 -15.99 -6.52
CA ARG A 606 1.34 -17.05 -6.94
C ARG A 606 0.79 -17.75 -8.18
N ARG A 607 1.63 -17.95 -9.19
CA ARG A 607 1.22 -18.63 -10.43
C ARG A 607 2.38 -19.23 -11.18
N ASP A 608 2.09 -20.22 -12.01
CA ASP A 608 3.06 -20.77 -12.93
C ASP A 608 3.34 -19.77 -14.07
N VAL A 609 4.59 -19.58 -14.44
CA VAL A 609 5.06 -18.64 -15.48
C VAL A 609 6.01 -19.35 -16.44
N ASP A 610 6.25 -18.78 -17.63
CA ASP A 610 7.10 -19.44 -18.62
C ASP A 610 8.57 -19.48 -18.16
N TYR A 611 9.06 -18.36 -17.62
CA TYR A 611 10.39 -18.29 -17.02
C TYR A 611 10.50 -17.19 -15.95
N CYS A 612 11.55 -17.28 -15.14
CA CYS A 612 11.98 -16.26 -14.19
C CYS A 612 13.40 -15.80 -14.57
N SER A 613 13.69 -14.50 -14.43
CA SER A 613 15.01 -13.96 -14.82
C SER A 613 16.14 -14.37 -13.87
N GLY A 614 17.37 -14.32 -14.35
CA GLY A 614 18.57 -14.56 -13.54
C GLY A 614 18.82 -13.55 -12.42
N ALA A 615 18.03 -12.46 -12.33
CA ALA A 615 18.11 -11.51 -11.23
C ALA A 615 17.76 -12.16 -9.88
N PHE A 616 16.84 -13.13 -9.88
CA PHE A 616 16.61 -14.07 -8.79
C PHE A 616 15.97 -15.35 -9.35
N LEU A 617 16.69 -16.47 -9.23
CA LEU A 617 16.18 -17.78 -9.64
C LEU A 617 16.63 -18.85 -8.65
N MET A 618 15.68 -19.41 -7.89
CA MET A 618 15.94 -20.58 -7.04
C MET A 618 15.54 -21.87 -7.76
N THR A 619 16.37 -22.90 -7.73
CA THR A 619 16.10 -24.18 -8.40
C THR A 619 16.69 -25.35 -7.61
N PRO A 620 16.07 -26.56 -7.62
CA PRO A 620 16.66 -27.74 -6.99
C PRO A 620 18.00 -28.09 -7.63
N HIS A 621 19.03 -28.29 -6.80
CA HIS A 621 20.38 -28.54 -7.28
C HIS A 621 20.45 -29.82 -8.14
N ALA A 622 19.85 -30.91 -7.68
CA ALA A 622 19.81 -32.17 -8.44
C ALA A 622 19.14 -32.02 -9.82
N VAL A 623 18.13 -31.16 -9.94
CA VAL A 623 17.44 -30.90 -11.22
C VAL A 623 18.32 -30.07 -12.15
N PHE A 624 19.04 -29.08 -11.61
CA PHE A 624 20.00 -28.29 -12.38
C PHE A 624 21.11 -29.17 -12.98
N GLU A 625 21.62 -30.14 -12.21
CA GLU A 625 22.59 -31.13 -12.69
C GLU A 625 22.00 -32.11 -13.70
N GLU A 626 20.80 -32.66 -13.43
CA GLU A 626 20.07 -33.57 -14.33
C GLU A 626 19.90 -32.95 -15.71
N LEU A 627 19.52 -31.67 -15.76
CA LEU A 627 19.32 -30.93 -16.99
C LEU A 627 20.62 -30.41 -17.62
N LYS A 628 21.79 -30.70 -17.02
CA LYS A 628 23.12 -30.29 -17.50
C LYS A 628 23.37 -28.78 -17.46
N ALA A 629 22.92 -28.12 -16.39
CA ALA A 629 23.17 -26.71 -16.09
C ALA A 629 22.63 -25.73 -17.15
N PHE A 630 23.10 -24.48 -17.14
CA PHE A 630 22.83 -23.52 -18.22
C PHE A 630 23.59 -23.93 -19.49
N ASP A 631 22.94 -23.84 -20.65
CA ASP A 631 23.51 -24.30 -21.92
C ASP A 631 24.53 -23.29 -22.47
N GLU A 632 25.80 -23.71 -22.54
CA GLU A 632 26.89 -22.83 -22.96
C GLU A 632 26.79 -22.32 -24.41
N ARG A 633 25.87 -22.85 -25.24
CA ARG A 633 25.58 -22.29 -26.58
C ARG A 633 25.08 -20.84 -26.51
N TYR A 634 24.49 -20.43 -25.39
CA TYR A 634 24.04 -19.05 -25.17
C TYR A 634 25.15 -18.12 -24.64
N ALA A 635 26.36 -18.63 -24.36
CA ALA A 635 27.43 -17.79 -23.84
C ALA A 635 27.78 -16.65 -24.81
N PRO A 636 28.01 -15.41 -24.33
CA PRO A 636 28.27 -15.06 -22.92
C PRO A 636 27.04 -14.78 -22.02
N ALA A 637 25.86 -14.47 -22.58
CA ALA A 637 24.64 -14.10 -21.83
C ALA A 637 23.41 -14.03 -22.76
N TYR A 638 22.23 -13.83 -22.15
CA TYR A 638 20.87 -13.82 -22.72
C TYR A 638 20.36 -15.19 -23.18
N TYR A 639 19.13 -15.53 -22.76
CA TYR A 639 18.39 -16.79 -23.00
C TYR A 639 18.86 -18.01 -22.20
N GLU A 640 19.91 -17.94 -21.39
CA GLU A 640 20.39 -19.07 -20.58
C GLU A 640 19.37 -19.54 -19.53
N GLU A 641 18.78 -18.59 -18.81
CA GLU A 641 17.75 -18.86 -17.82
C GLU A 641 16.41 -19.20 -18.47
N THR A 642 16.11 -18.57 -19.62
CA THR A 642 14.89 -18.83 -20.39
C THR A 642 14.90 -20.27 -20.94
N ASP A 643 16.00 -20.69 -21.56
CA ASP A 643 16.22 -22.06 -22.03
C ASP A 643 16.14 -23.08 -20.88
N TYR A 644 16.75 -22.77 -19.73
CA TYR A 644 16.67 -23.64 -18.57
C TYR A 644 15.23 -23.81 -18.06
N CYS A 645 14.48 -22.72 -17.95
CA CYS A 645 13.07 -22.75 -17.54
C CYS A 645 12.20 -23.53 -18.53
N LEU A 646 12.43 -23.39 -19.84
CA LEU A 646 11.70 -24.18 -20.83
C LEU A 646 12.06 -25.67 -20.77
N ARG A 647 13.33 -26.02 -20.51
CA ARG A 647 13.71 -27.42 -20.25
C ARG A 647 13.05 -27.99 -18.99
N LEU A 648 12.83 -27.17 -17.96
CA LEU A 648 12.05 -27.59 -16.79
C LEU A 648 10.63 -27.98 -17.22
N TRP A 649 9.95 -27.10 -17.98
CA TRP A 649 8.63 -27.38 -18.53
C TRP A 649 8.59 -28.64 -19.41
N GLU A 650 9.57 -28.80 -20.31
CA GLU A 650 9.70 -30.00 -21.17
C GLU A 650 9.97 -31.29 -20.36
N SER A 651 10.56 -31.17 -19.17
CA SER A 651 10.76 -32.29 -18.22
C SER A 651 9.55 -32.55 -17.31
N GLY A 652 8.46 -31.78 -17.45
CA GLY A 652 7.27 -31.88 -16.61
C GLY A 652 7.37 -31.18 -15.25
N ARG A 653 8.32 -30.24 -15.09
CA ARG A 653 8.51 -29.43 -13.88
C ARG A 653 8.03 -28.00 -14.09
N ARG A 654 7.36 -27.45 -13.09
CA ARG A 654 6.76 -26.12 -13.11
C ARG A 654 7.78 -25.04 -12.77
N VAL A 655 7.62 -23.88 -13.38
CA VAL A 655 8.32 -22.64 -13.01
C VAL A 655 7.32 -21.70 -12.39
N VAL A 656 7.56 -21.28 -11.15
CA VAL A 656 6.56 -20.61 -10.31
C VAL A 656 7.03 -19.21 -9.94
N TYR A 657 6.16 -18.22 -10.16
CA TYR A 657 6.30 -16.88 -9.63
C TYR A 657 5.62 -16.80 -8.26
N ASP A 658 6.32 -16.25 -7.26
CA ASP A 658 5.77 -15.95 -5.95
C ASP A 658 5.88 -14.45 -5.61
N PRO A 659 4.76 -13.74 -5.34
CA PRO A 659 4.80 -12.32 -4.97
C PRO A 659 5.42 -12.03 -3.60
N GLU A 660 5.56 -13.04 -2.74
CA GLU A 660 6.17 -12.93 -1.40
C GLU A 660 7.70 -12.95 -1.45
N VAL A 661 8.28 -13.40 -2.57
CA VAL A 661 9.70 -13.25 -2.86
C VAL A 661 9.92 -11.86 -3.44
N VAL A 662 10.56 -10.94 -2.71
CA VAL A 662 10.69 -9.53 -3.12
C VAL A 662 12.14 -9.14 -3.29
N ILE A 663 12.48 -8.66 -4.48
CA ILE A 663 13.84 -8.33 -4.87
C ILE A 663 13.88 -6.88 -5.34
N LEU A 664 14.84 -6.09 -4.84
CA LEU A 664 15.12 -4.78 -5.39
C LEU A 664 16.31 -4.91 -6.37
N HIS A 665 16.12 -4.59 -7.64
CA HIS A 665 17.14 -4.80 -8.67
C HIS A 665 17.52 -3.48 -9.34
N TYR A 666 18.82 -3.17 -9.35
CA TYR A 666 19.34 -1.90 -9.86
C TYR A 666 19.36 -1.84 -11.40
N GLU A 667 19.39 -2.99 -12.08
CA GLU A 667 19.41 -3.10 -13.54
C GLU A 667 20.64 -2.39 -14.16
N PHE A 668 21.84 -2.63 -13.63
CA PHE A 668 23.07 -1.95 -14.09
C PHE A 668 23.52 -2.41 -15.49
N GLY A 669 23.29 -3.68 -15.82
CA GLY A 669 23.81 -4.31 -17.05
C GLY A 669 22.96 -4.12 -18.32
N SER A 670 21.67 -3.83 -18.21
CA SER A 670 20.73 -3.78 -19.35
C SER A 670 20.27 -2.37 -19.75
N SER A 671 20.67 -1.32 -19.03
CA SER A 671 20.22 0.06 -19.32
C SER A 671 20.93 0.74 -20.51
N SER A 672 21.86 0.07 -21.19
CA SER A 672 22.47 0.59 -22.43
C SER A 672 22.41 -0.48 -23.53
N SER A 673 21.52 -0.25 -24.51
CA SER A 673 21.44 -0.98 -25.76
C SER A 673 22.71 -0.78 -26.60
N SER A 674 23.80 -1.41 -26.18
CA SER A 674 24.96 -1.58 -27.04
C SER A 674 24.55 -2.45 -28.22
N GLN A 675 24.97 -2.09 -29.44
CA GLN A 675 24.69 -2.91 -30.63
C GLN A 675 25.15 -4.37 -30.45
N GLN A 676 26.18 -4.60 -29.62
CA GLN A 676 26.69 -5.92 -29.28
C GLN A 676 25.68 -6.75 -28.46
N ALA A 677 25.02 -6.15 -27.46
CA ALA A 677 23.96 -6.84 -26.70
C ALA A 677 22.78 -7.22 -27.60
N LEU A 678 22.36 -6.32 -28.49
CA LEU A 678 21.27 -6.58 -29.44
C LEU A 678 21.64 -7.70 -30.43
N GLN A 679 22.86 -7.69 -30.98
CA GLN A 679 23.34 -8.76 -31.86
C GLN A 679 23.42 -10.12 -31.14
N LEU A 680 23.86 -10.12 -29.88
CA LEU A 680 23.92 -11.33 -29.06
C LEU A 680 22.51 -11.88 -28.78
N GLN A 681 21.55 -11.03 -28.40
CA GLN A 681 20.16 -11.42 -28.23
C GLN A 681 19.55 -11.99 -29.52
N GLN A 682 19.81 -11.37 -30.68
CA GLN A 682 19.33 -11.87 -31.98
C GLN A 682 19.93 -13.25 -32.32
N ARG A 683 21.23 -13.45 -32.10
CA ARG A 683 21.90 -14.74 -32.32
C ARG A 683 21.31 -15.82 -31.40
N ASN A 684 21.20 -15.53 -30.11
CA ASN A 684 20.71 -16.47 -29.11
C ASN A 684 19.21 -16.76 -29.27
N HIS A 685 18.42 -15.78 -29.71
CA HIS A 685 17.01 -15.97 -30.08
C HIS A 685 16.85 -16.99 -31.21
N ALA A 686 17.73 -16.99 -32.23
CA ALA A 686 17.69 -17.97 -33.30
C ALA A 686 17.96 -19.40 -32.77
N ILE A 687 18.97 -19.57 -31.90
CA ILE A 687 19.29 -20.85 -31.26
C ILE A 687 18.12 -21.35 -30.41
N PHE A 688 17.52 -20.44 -29.63
CA PHE A 688 16.39 -20.73 -28.76
C PHE A 688 15.16 -21.20 -29.55
N ARG A 689 14.83 -20.52 -30.65
CA ARG A 689 13.73 -20.90 -31.54
C ARG A 689 13.94 -22.27 -32.20
N GLU A 690 15.16 -22.54 -32.65
CA GLU A 690 15.50 -23.83 -33.25
C GLU A 690 15.31 -24.97 -32.23
N ARG A 691 15.76 -24.76 -30.99
CA ARG A 691 15.66 -25.76 -29.92
C ARG A 691 14.21 -26.01 -29.47
N HIS A 692 13.47 -24.95 -29.19
CA HIS A 692 12.16 -25.04 -28.52
C HIS A 692 10.97 -24.85 -29.46
N GLY A 693 11.17 -24.96 -30.78
CA GLY A 693 10.13 -24.67 -31.78
C GLY A 693 8.81 -25.41 -31.54
N ALA A 694 8.84 -26.66 -31.06
CA ALA A 694 7.64 -27.43 -30.74
C ALA A 694 6.87 -26.91 -29.51
N TRP A 695 7.58 -26.37 -28.53
CA TRP A 695 6.97 -25.73 -27.36
C TRP A 695 6.45 -24.34 -27.72
N LEU A 696 7.23 -23.55 -28.47
CA LEU A 696 6.88 -22.21 -28.94
C LEU A 696 5.65 -22.20 -29.85
N ALA A 697 5.48 -23.22 -30.70
CA ALA A 697 4.28 -23.37 -31.53
C ALA A 697 2.97 -23.49 -30.73
N LYS A 698 3.07 -23.78 -29.43
CA LYS A 698 1.93 -23.83 -28.51
C LYS A 698 1.78 -22.53 -27.71
N GLN A 699 2.51 -21.46 -27.99
CA GLN A 699 2.41 -20.20 -27.23
C GLN A 699 1.49 -19.17 -27.89
N ASN A 700 1.21 -18.10 -27.15
CA ASN A 700 0.43 -16.99 -27.68
C ASN A 700 1.26 -16.16 -28.67
N ALA A 701 0.60 -15.67 -29.72
CA ALA A 701 1.17 -14.64 -30.59
C ALA A 701 1.47 -13.36 -29.79
N VAL A 702 2.57 -12.68 -30.15
CA VAL A 702 2.96 -11.40 -29.55
C VAL A 702 1.86 -10.36 -29.74
N ALA A 703 1.10 -10.09 -28.69
CA ALA A 703 0.02 -9.11 -28.72
C ALA A 703 -0.32 -8.64 -27.30
N LEU A 704 -0.48 -7.33 -27.08
CA LEU A 704 -0.78 -6.77 -25.75
C LEU A 704 -2.13 -7.25 -25.24
N GLU A 705 -3.13 -7.38 -26.11
CA GLU A 705 -4.46 -7.91 -25.79
C GLU A 705 -4.42 -9.38 -25.32
N ARG A 706 -3.33 -10.11 -25.63
CA ARG A 706 -3.13 -11.50 -25.18
C ARG A 706 -2.32 -11.60 -23.89
N ILE A 707 -1.83 -10.49 -23.32
CA ILE A 707 -0.96 -10.51 -22.15
C ILE A 707 -1.63 -11.18 -20.94
N LEU A 708 -2.94 -11.00 -20.78
CA LEU A 708 -3.71 -11.63 -19.69
C LEU A 708 -3.65 -13.16 -19.75
N TRP A 709 -3.63 -13.71 -20.96
CA TRP A 709 -3.53 -15.15 -21.22
C TRP A 709 -2.09 -15.65 -21.14
N ALA A 710 -1.13 -14.81 -21.54
CA ALA A 710 0.28 -15.18 -21.61
C ALA A 710 1.02 -14.97 -20.28
N ARG A 711 0.48 -14.19 -19.32
CA ARG A 711 1.10 -13.93 -18.01
C ARG A 711 1.25 -15.16 -17.11
N GLN A 712 0.69 -16.29 -17.55
CA GLN A 712 0.71 -17.58 -16.88
C GLN A 712 1.08 -18.64 -17.90
N ALA A 713 1.92 -19.59 -17.48
CA ALA A 713 2.22 -20.74 -18.31
C ALA A 713 0.93 -21.51 -18.61
N ARG A 714 0.79 -21.96 -19.86
CA ARG A 714 -0.37 -22.74 -20.28
C ARG A 714 -0.46 -24.01 -19.44
N ASN A 715 -1.56 -24.18 -18.74
CA ASN A 715 -1.85 -25.34 -17.90
C ASN A 715 -3.32 -25.78 -18.10
N ASP A 716 -3.67 -26.92 -17.53
CA ASP A 716 -5.01 -27.52 -17.63
C ASP A 716 -5.98 -27.01 -16.53
N LYS A 717 -5.60 -25.97 -15.76
CA LYS A 717 -6.43 -25.44 -14.69
C LYS A 717 -7.62 -24.67 -15.26
N ARG A 718 -8.78 -24.83 -14.61
CA ARG A 718 -9.99 -24.09 -14.96
C ARG A 718 -9.97 -22.72 -14.30
N ARG A 719 -10.19 -21.65 -15.05
CA ARG A 719 -10.22 -20.28 -14.55
C ARG A 719 -11.61 -19.94 -14.05
N VAL A 720 -11.70 -19.64 -12.76
CA VAL A 720 -12.95 -19.35 -12.07
C VAL A 720 -12.93 -17.91 -11.57
N LEU A 721 -13.90 -17.11 -12.01
CA LEU A 721 -14.19 -15.83 -11.38
C LEU A 721 -15.10 -16.08 -10.18
N TYR A 722 -14.66 -15.72 -8.99
CA TYR A 722 -15.41 -15.86 -7.75
C TYR A 722 -15.87 -14.47 -7.30
N ILE A 723 -17.17 -14.20 -7.38
CA ILE A 723 -17.77 -12.91 -7.00
C ILE A 723 -18.36 -13.06 -5.59
N GLU A 724 -17.88 -12.24 -4.68
CA GLU A 724 -18.31 -12.20 -3.28
C GLU A 724 -18.27 -10.74 -2.79
N ASP A 725 -18.93 -10.44 -1.68
CA ASP A 725 -18.95 -9.10 -1.09
C ASP A 725 -17.53 -8.54 -0.87
N ARG A 726 -16.63 -9.39 -0.38
CA ARG A 726 -15.25 -9.08 0.01
C ARG A 726 -14.46 -10.36 0.27
N VAL A 727 -13.21 -10.23 0.73
CA VAL A 727 -12.43 -11.38 1.20
C VAL A 727 -13.18 -12.08 2.36
N PRO A 728 -13.46 -13.40 2.26
CA PRO A 728 -14.36 -14.09 3.18
C PRO A 728 -13.67 -14.42 4.52
N TYR A 729 -13.49 -13.41 5.37
CA TYR A 729 -12.92 -13.59 6.72
C TYR A 729 -13.87 -14.35 7.65
N GLU A 730 -13.32 -15.25 8.44
CA GLU A 730 -14.09 -16.10 9.36
C GLU A 730 -14.82 -15.32 10.44
N TYR A 731 -14.18 -14.30 11.00
CA TYR A 731 -14.75 -13.49 12.09
C TYR A 731 -15.98 -12.67 11.68
N LEU A 732 -16.26 -12.53 10.37
CA LEU A 732 -17.42 -11.81 9.86
C LEU A 732 -18.72 -12.64 10.00
N GLY A 733 -18.64 -13.96 10.12
CA GLY A 733 -19.83 -14.83 10.20
C GLY A 733 -20.68 -14.77 8.92
N SER A 734 -22.01 -14.88 9.04
CA SER A 734 -22.98 -14.63 7.94
C SER A 734 -22.61 -15.30 6.60
N GLY A 735 -22.22 -16.57 6.64
CA GLY A 735 -21.84 -17.35 5.46
C GLY A 735 -20.40 -17.17 4.93
N TYR A 736 -19.64 -16.15 5.37
CA TYR A 736 -18.26 -15.98 4.94
C TYR A 736 -17.34 -17.17 5.28
N PRO A 737 -17.42 -17.82 6.46
CA PRO A 737 -16.66 -19.04 6.71
C PRO A 737 -16.91 -20.13 5.65
N ARG A 738 -18.17 -20.33 5.23
CA ARG A 738 -18.53 -21.30 4.19
C ARG A 738 -17.99 -20.89 2.82
N SER A 739 -18.15 -19.62 2.46
CA SER A 739 -17.64 -19.06 1.19
C SER A 739 -16.11 -19.22 1.10
N ARG A 740 -15.40 -19.02 2.22
CA ARG A 740 -13.95 -19.28 2.32
C ARG A 740 -13.61 -20.75 2.05
N GLU A 741 -14.32 -21.68 2.69
CA GLU A 741 -14.07 -23.12 2.47
C GLU A 741 -14.44 -23.56 1.06
N LEU A 742 -15.49 -23.01 0.45
CA LEU A 742 -15.83 -23.25 -0.96
C LEU A 742 -14.71 -22.76 -1.88
N LEU A 743 -14.21 -21.55 -1.67
CA LEU A 743 -13.08 -21.00 -2.43
C LEU A 743 -11.83 -21.88 -2.31
N ARG A 744 -11.50 -22.33 -1.10
CA ARG A 744 -10.35 -23.22 -0.85
C ARG A 744 -10.52 -24.59 -1.50
N ALA A 745 -11.71 -25.18 -1.39
CA ALA A 745 -12.00 -26.48 -1.99
C ALA A 745 -11.95 -26.42 -3.52
N LEU A 746 -12.42 -25.33 -4.14
CA LEU A 746 -12.28 -25.11 -5.58
C LEU A 746 -10.81 -25.01 -6.00
N GLU A 747 -9.98 -24.30 -5.24
CA GLU A 747 -8.54 -24.18 -5.51
C GLU A 747 -7.84 -25.54 -5.40
N GLN A 748 -8.15 -26.32 -4.37
CA GLN A 748 -7.66 -27.69 -4.18
C GLN A 748 -8.12 -28.66 -5.28
N ALA A 749 -9.34 -28.48 -5.80
CA ALA A 749 -9.84 -29.23 -6.96
C ALA A 749 -9.12 -28.88 -8.27
N GLY A 750 -8.25 -27.87 -8.27
CA GLY A 750 -7.45 -27.45 -9.41
C GLY A 750 -7.99 -26.21 -10.14
N ALA A 751 -8.89 -25.44 -9.52
CA ALA A 751 -9.30 -24.15 -10.05
C ALA A 751 -8.21 -23.10 -9.89
N GLN A 752 -8.07 -22.25 -10.89
CA GLN A 752 -7.38 -20.98 -10.75
C GLN A 752 -8.40 -19.87 -10.50
N ILE A 753 -8.33 -19.24 -9.34
CA ILE A 753 -9.40 -18.37 -8.87
C ILE A 753 -8.98 -16.91 -8.96
N THR A 754 -9.87 -16.10 -9.52
CA THR A 754 -9.86 -14.64 -9.35
C THR A 754 -11.03 -14.26 -8.44
N LEU A 755 -10.75 -13.74 -7.25
CA LEU A 755 -11.74 -13.20 -6.33
C LEU A 755 -12.02 -11.72 -6.68
N PHE A 756 -13.28 -11.43 -7.01
CA PHE A 756 -13.77 -10.08 -7.26
C PHE A 756 -14.67 -9.61 -6.10
N PRO A 757 -14.23 -8.62 -5.30
CA PRO A 757 -15.03 -8.05 -4.23
C PRO A 757 -16.10 -7.09 -4.79
N MET A 758 -17.32 -7.18 -4.28
CA MET A 758 -18.43 -6.30 -4.68
C MET A 758 -18.47 -4.98 -3.88
N PHE A 759 -17.81 -4.94 -2.71
CA PHE A 759 -17.72 -3.74 -1.87
C PHE A 759 -16.27 -3.31 -1.61
N GLU A 760 -16.04 -2.00 -1.61
CA GLU A 760 -14.74 -1.43 -1.26
C GLU A 760 -14.48 -1.58 0.24
N HIS A 761 -13.33 -2.17 0.57
CA HIS A 761 -12.83 -2.29 1.93
C HIS A 761 -11.33 -2.04 1.97
N ASP A 762 -10.87 -1.44 3.07
CA ASP A 762 -9.46 -1.25 3.35
C ASP A 762 -8.88 -2.55 3.93
N GLU A 763 -8.31 -3.38 3.06
CA GLU A 763 -7.79 -4.72 3.39
C GLU A 763 -6.30 -4.79 3.08
N THR A 764 -5.49 -5.22 4.04
CA THR A 764 -4.05 -5.34 3.86
C THR A 764 -3.70 -6.69 3.23
N TRP A 765 -2.65 -6.74 2.40
CA TRP A 765 -2.17 -8.00 1.83
C TRP A 765 -1.88 -9.07 2.89
N PRO A 766 -1.22 -8.77 4.03
CA PRO A 766 -1.03 -9.77 5.10
C PRO A 766 -2.33 -10.40 5.61
N ALA A 767 -3.40 -9.61 5.82
CA ALA A 767 -4.69 -10.14 6.26
C ALA A 767 -5.32 -11.07 5.21
N ILE A 768 -5.20 -10.70 3.93
CA ILE A 768 -5.68 -11.51 2.81
C ILE A 768 -4.94 -12.86 2.77
N ARG A 769 -3.61 -12.84 2.88
CA ARG A 769 -2.76 -14.07 2.85
C ARG A 769 -3.01 -15.02 4.01
N GLN A 770 -3.36 -14.49 5.18
CA GLN A 770 -3.76 -15.32 6.32
C GLN A 770 -5.13 -15.98 6.12
N THR A 771 -5.95 -15.46 5.20
CA THR A 771 -7.34 -15.88 5.05
C THR A 771 -7.55 -16.83 3.87
N ILE A 772 -6.98 -16.54 2.71
CA ILE A 772 -7.16 -17.32 1.48
C ILE A 772 -5.82 -17.66 0.82
N PRO A 773 -5.74 -18.74 0.02
CA PRO A 773 -4.49 -19.17 -0.61
C PRO A 773 -3.83 -18.07 -1.44
N VAL A 774 -2.50 -18.02 -1.40
CA VAL A 774 -1.68 -17.05 -2.17
C VAL A 774 -1.82 -17.23 -3.69
N SER A 775 -2.32 -18.38 -4.17
CA SER A 775 -2.63 -18.67 -5.58
C SER A 775 -3.88 -17.94 -6.10
N VAL A 776 -4.68 -17.33 -5.22
CA VAL A 776 -5.89 -16.60 -5.60
C VAL A 776 -5.54 -15.16 -6.01
N GLU A 777 -5.95 -14.74 -7.20
CA GLU A 777 -5.88 -13.35 -7.65
C GLU A 777 -7.00 -12.56 -6.96
N VAL A 778 -6.67 -11.57 -6.12
CA VAL A 778 -7.68 -10.79 -5.38
C VAL A 778 -7.72 -9.38 -5.95
N MET A 779 -8.86 -9.00 -6.55
CA MET A 779 -9.07 -7.68 -7.16
C MET A 779 -9.30 -6.59 -6.11
N ARG A 780 -8.32 -6.39 -5.22
CA ARG A 780 -8.37 -5.38 -4.15
C ARG A 780 -8.62 -3.98 -4.73
N GLY A 781 -9.48 -3.21 -4.06
CA GLY A 781 -9.84 -1.85 -4.49
C GLY A 781 -10.88 -1.79 -5.61
N HIS A 782 -11.39 -2.93 -6.08
CA HIS A 782 -12.53 -2.97 -6.98
C HIS A 782 -13.86 -3.05 -6.22
N SER A 783 -14.94 -2.76 -6.92
CA SER A 783 -16.30 -2.80 -6.42
C SER A 783 -17.29 -3.20 -7.51
N ALA A 784 -18.58 -3.31 -7.14
CA ALA A 784 -19.66 -3.52 -8.09
C ALA A 784 -19.69 -2.51 -9.27
N LYS A 785 -19.13 -1.29 -9.11
CA LYS A 785 -19.06 -0.27 -10.16
C LYS A 785 -18.09 -0.67 -11.28
N ASP A 786 -17.04 -1.41 -10.94
CA ASP A 786 -15.97 -1.80 -11.85
C ASP A 786 -16.29 -3.10 -12.58
N LEU A 787 -17.23 -3.89 -12.05
CA LEU A 787 -17.57 -5.23 -12.54
C LEU A 787 -17.86 -5.25 -14.04
N ALA A 788 -18.64 -4.29 -14.54
CA ALA A 788 -18.99 -4.24 -15.95
C ALA A 788 -17.75 -4.05 -16.83
N GLN A 789 -16.83 -3.13 -16.47
CA GLN A 789 -15.61 -2.91 -17.24
C GLN A 789 -14.64 -4.08 -17.10
N PHE A 790 -14.47 -4.60 -15.88
CA PHE A 790 -13.64 -5.77 -15.60
C PHE A 790 -14.03 -6.98 -16.45
N MET A 791 -15.34 -7.26 -16.58
CA MET A 791 -15.85 -8.33 -17.42
C MET A 791 -15.59 -8.10 -18.91
N ARG A 792 -15.64 -6.84 -19.38
CA ARG A 792 -15.30 -6.49 -20.78
C ARG A 792 -13.84 -6.73 -21.09
N ASP A 793 -12.95 -6.40 -20.16
CA ASP A 793 -11.50 -6.56 -20.34
C ASP A 793 -11.06 -8.03 -20.26
N ARG A 794 -11.94 -8.91 -19.78
CA ARG A 794 -11.68 -10.35 -19.59
C ARG A 794 -12.68 -11.26 -20.33
N VAL A 795 -13.28 -10.77 -21.42
CA VAL A 795 -14.19 -11.56 -22.24
C VAL A 795 -13.51 -12.87 -22.70
N GLY A 796 -14.17 -13.99 -22.44
CA GLY A 796 -13.68 -15.32 -22.79
C GLY A 796 -12.54 -15.85 -21.92
N TYR A 797 -12.11 -15.12 -20.88
CA TYR A 797 -11.00 -15.55 -20.01
C TYR A 797 -11.40 -16.58 -18.96
N TYR A 798 -12.64 -16.59 -18.49
CA TYR A 798 -13.08 -17.50 -17.43
C TYR A 798 -13.85 -18.70 -18.00
N ASP A 799 -13.63 -19.88 -17.41
CA ASP A 799 -14.38 -21.11 -17.71
C ASP A 799 -15.68 -21.18 -16.91
N ALA A 800 -15.65 -20.61 -15.70
CA ALA A 800 -16.82 -20.44 -14.87
C ALA A 800 -16.81 -19.13 -14.07
N ILE A 801 -18.01 -18.70 -13.70
CA ILE A 801 -18.25 -17.59 -12.77
C ILE A 801 -19.09 -18.15 -11.63
N VAL A 802 -18.55 -18.10 -10.41
CA VAL A 802 -19.27 -18.39 -9.18
C VAL A 802 -19.74 -17.06 -8.60
N VAL A 803 -21.05 -16.87 -8.51
CA VAL A 803 -21.64 -15.65 -7.93
C VAL A 803 -22.27 -16.00 -6.59
N CYS A 804 -21.76 -15.40 -5.51
CA CYS A 804 -22.24 -15.66 -4.16
C CYS A 804 -23.24 -14.60 -3.74
N ARG A 805 -24.39 -15.04 -3.20
CA ARG A 805 -25.47 -14.22 -2.61
C ARG A 805 -26.41 -13.54 -3.62
N PRO A 806 -27.69 -13.33 -3.26
CA PRO A 806 -28.69 -12.78 -4.18
C PRO A 806 -28.36 -11.38 -4.72
N HIS A 807 -27.94 -10.44 -3.86
CA HIS A 807 -27.67 -9.07 -4.28
C HIS A 807 -26.48 -8.95 -5.24
N ASN A 808 -25.48 -9.83 -5.11
CA ASN A 808 -24.37 -9.90 -6.06
C ASN A 808 -24.81 -10.50 -7.38
N MET A 809 -25.70 -11.50 -7.35
CA MET A 809 -26.29 -12.06 -8.56
C MET A 809 -27.14 -11.04 -9.32
N GLU A 810 -27.94 -10.23 -8.61
CA GLU A 810 -28.65 -9.10 -9.20
C GLU A 810 -27.69 -8.09 -9.85
N ALA A 811 -26.64 -7.67 -9.12
CA ALA A 811 -25.64 -6.74 -9.63
C ALA A 811 -24.88 -7.30 -10.84
N PHE A 812 -24.52 -8.58 -10.82
CA PHE A 812 -23.91 -9.30 -11.93
C PHE A 812 -24.82 -9.32 -13.15
N LEU A 813 -26.11 -9.62 -12.97
CA LEU A 813 -27.08 -9.62 -14.07
C LEU A 813 -27.26 -8.23 -14.65
N ASN A 814 -27.33 -7.19 -13.82
CA ASN A 814 -27.40 -5.81 -14.28
C ASN A 814 -26.15 -5.41 -15.08
N ALA A 815 -24.95 -5.79 -14.61
CA ALA A 815 -23.69 -5.51 -15.27
C ALA A 815 -23.52 -6.27 -16.61
N THR A 816 -24.17 -7.43 -16.75
CA THR A 816 -24.05 -8.33 -17.92
C THR A 816 -25.29 -8.33 -18.82
N ASN A 817 -26.23 -7.41 -18.60
CA ASN A 817 -27.51 -7.32 -19.32
C ASN A 817 -28.28 -8.66 -19.27
N GLY A 818 -28.55 -9.17 -18.07
CA GLY A 818 -29.26 -10.42 -17.84
C GLY A 818 -28.46 -11.69 -18.12
N GLY A 819 -27.12 -11.61 -18.15
CA GLY A 819 -26.25 -12.76 -18.42
C GLY A 819 -26.16 -13.13 -19.91
N HIS A 820 -26.43 -12.20 -20.82
CA HIS A 820 -26.42 -12.47 -22.26
C HIS A 820 -25.04 -12.90 -22.78
N ALA A 821 -25.06 -13.92 -23.66
CA ALA A 821 -23.92 -14.64 -24.22
C ALA A 821 -22.84 -13.79 -24.91
N LYS A 822 -23.10 -12.51 -25.24
CA LYS A 822 -22.09 -11.64 -25.86
C LYS A 822 -20.89 -11.38 -24.94
N TRP A 823 -21.11 -11.36 -23.62
CA TRP A 823 -20.07 -11.08 -22.62
C TRP A 823 -19.59 -12.33 -21.89
N THR A 824 -20.50 -13.28 -21.67
CA THR A 824 -20.23 -14.54 -20.96
C THR A 824 -19.85 -15.68 -21.90
N GLY A 825 -20.10 -15.60 -23.21
CA GLY A 825 -19.77 -16.67 -24.15
C GLY A 825 -20.30 -18.03 -23.70
N ASP A 826 -19.45 -19.06 -23.72
CA ASP A 826 -19.72 -20.41 -23.22
C ASP A 826 -19.38 -20.60 -21.72
N THR A 827 -19.16 -19.50 -20.98
CA THR A 827 -18.75 -19.55 -19.56
C THR A 827 -19.88 -20.14 -18.70
N THR A 828 -19.53 -21.08 -17.83
CA THR A 828 -20.49 -21.70 -16.92
C THR A 828 -20.78 -20.80 -15.72
N ILE A 829 -22.03 -20.41 -15.51
CA ILE A 829 -22.44 -19.64 -14.33
C ILE A 829 -22.90 -20.60 -13.24
N ILE A 830 -22.31 -20.47 -12.06
CA ILE A 830 -22.69 -21.17 -10.83
C ILE A 830 -23.20 -20.11 -9.86
N TYR A 831 -24.41 -20.29 -9.36
CA TYR A 831 -25.00 -19.38 -8.39
C TYR A 831 -25.00 -20.01 -7.01
N ASP A 832 -24.22 -19.43 -6.08
CA ASP A 832 -24.31 -19.79 -4.67
C ASP A 832 -25.36 -18.91 -4.01
N ALA A 833 -26.57 -19.47 -3.85
CA ALA A 833 -27.69 -18.75 -3.28
C ALA A 833 -27.47 -18.44 -1.79
N GLU A 834 -26.58 -19.16 -1.11
CA GLU A 834 -26.35 -19.15 0.34
C GLU A 834 -27.59 -19.51 1.18
N SER A 835 -28.71 -18.82 0.99
CA SER A 835 -30.00 -19.12 1.60
C SER A 835 -31.13 -18.48 0.81
N LEU A 836 -32.39 -18.90 1.02
CA LEU A 836 -33.55 -18.17 0.48
C LEU A 836 -33.91 -16.97 1.37
N PHE A 837 -33.46 -15.77 0.98
CA PHE A 837 -33.65 -14.53 1.73
C PHE A 837 -35.13 -14.14 1.85
N ALA A 838 -35.97 -14.48 0.86
CA ALA A 838 -37.41 -14.25 0.90
C ALA A 838 -38.07 -14.84 2.16
N SER A 839 -37.62 -16.02 2.61
CA SER A 839 -38.15 -16.65 3.83
C SER A 839 -37.82 -15.85 5.08
N ARG A 840 -36.61 -15.29 5.16
CA ARG A 840 -36.22 -14.40 6.25
C ARG A 840 -37.03 -13.12 6.24
N THR A 841 -37.20 -12.48 5.08
CA THR A 841 -38.00 -11.25 4.95
C THR A 841 -39.45 -11.48 5.38
N LEU A 842 -40.05 -12.62 5.02
CA LEU A 842 -41.41 -12.97 5.44
C LEU A 842 -41.53 -13.18 6.95
N LEU A 843 -40.55 -13.84 7.58
CA LEU A 843 -40.50 -14.02 9.02
C LEU A 843 -40.34 -12.69 9.77
N GLU A 844 -39.47 -11.80 9.26
CA GLU A 844 -39.26 -10.47 9.84
C GLU A 844 -40.54 -9.62 9.80
N ARG A 845 -41.22 -9.58 8.64
CA ARG A 845 -42.49 -8.86 8.48
C ARG A 845 -43.58 -9.42 9.41
N LYS A 846 -43.69 -10.75 9.50
CA LYS A 846 -44.64 -11.41 10.41
C LYS A 846 -44.34 -11.07 11.87
N LEU A 847 -43.06 -11.03 12.27
CA LEU A 847 -42.68 -10.67 13.64
C LEU A 847 -43.00 -9.20 13.96
N ASN A 848 -42.90 -8.31 12.96
CA ASN A 848 -43.28 -6.91 13.07
C ASN A 848 -44.80 -6.67 13.03
N GLY A 849 -45.61 -7.73 12.92
CA GLY A 849 -47.07 -7.65 12.87
C GLY A 849 -47.64 -7.24 11.52
N GLU A 850 -46.84 -7.29 10.45
CA GLU A 850 -47.30 -7.00 9.09
C GLU A 850 -48.09 -8.18 8.51
N ILE A 851 -49.21 -7.87 7.84
CA ILE A 851 -50.00 -8.86 7.10
C ILE A 851 -49.48 -8.91 5.67
N VAL A 852 -48.79 -9.99 5.32
CA VAL A 852 -48.31 -10.24 3.94
C VAL A 852 -49.29 -11.18 3.25
N SER A 853 -49.82 -10.78 2.10
CA SER A 853 -50.72 -11.63 1.31
C SER A 853 -49.96 -12.83 0.72
N SER A 854 -50.66 -13.94 0.45
CA SER A 854 -50.06 -15.10 -0.22
C SER A 854 -49.50 -14.74 -1.60
N ALA A 855 -50.09 -13.77 -2.29
CA ALA A 855 -49.60 -13.29 -3.59
C ALA A 855 -48.25 -12.56 -3.46
N GLU A 856 -48.09 -11.71 -2.44
CA GLU A 856 -46.82 -11.00 -2.19
C GLU A 856 -45.72 -11.94 -1.70
N ALA A 857 -46.06 -12.90 -0.84
CA ALA A 857 -45.10 -13.92 -0.40
C ALA A 857 -44.59 -14.77 -1.57
N ASN A 858 -45.52 -15.23 -2.43
CA ASN A 858 -45.14 -15.96 -3.65
C ASN A 858 -44.32 -15.09 -4.60
N LYS A 859 -44.60 -13.79 -4.70
CA LYS A 859 -43.82 -12.87 -5.53
C LYS A 859 -42.37 -12.76 -5.05
N LEU A 860 -42.14 -12.55 -3.75
CA LEU A 860 -40.78 -12.45 -3.19
C LEU A 860 -39.95 -13.70 -3.49
N VAL A 861 -40.56 -14.88 -3.31
CA VAL A 861 -39.94 -16.16 -3.62
C VAL A 861 -39.65 -16.30 -5.12
N ASN A 862 -40.62 -15.98 -5.98
CA ASN A 862 -40.45 -16.07 -7.43
C ASN A 862 -39.39 -15.10 -7.98
N ASP A 863 -39.30 -13.89 -7.41
CA ASP A 863 -38.30 -12.89 -7.79
C ASP A 863 -36.88 -13.40 -7.45
N GLU A 864 -36.69 -14.01 -6.27
CA GLU A 864 -35.41 -14.62 -5.88
C GLU A 864 -35.06 -15.86 -6.72
N ILE A 865 -36.05 -16.71 -7.03
CA ILE A 865 -35.85 -17.86 -7.95
C ILE A 865 -35.53 -17.39 -9.36
N ALA A 866 -36.01 -16.24 -9.81
CA ALA A 866 -35.67 -15.71 -11.14
C ALA A 866 -34.16 -15.43 -11.30
N LEU A 867 -33.43 -15.22 -10.20
CA LEU A 867 -31.96 -15.05 -10.21
C LEU A 867 -31.21 -16.31 -10.65
N THR A 868 -31.81 -17.49 -10.53
CA THR A 868 -31.17 -18.76 -10.89
C THR A 868 -31.18 -19.02 -12.40
N ARG A 869 -32.04 -18.34 -13.17
CA ARG A 869 -32.26 -18.59 -14.61
C ARG A 869 -31.00 -18.69 -15.47
N PRO A 870 -29.97 -17.83 -15.32
CA PRO A 870 -28.76 -17.92 -16.12
C PRO A 870 -27.74 -18.94 -15.57
N ALA A 871 -27.97 -19.50 -14.37
CA ALA A 871 -27.05 -20.41 -13.73
C ALA A 871 -27.25 -21.85 -14.22
N LYS A 872 -26.14 -22.54 -14.53
CA LYS A 872 -26.12 -23.96 -14.89
C LYS A 872 -26.24 -24.86 -13.66
N ALA A 873 -25.76 -24.37 -12.51
CA ALA A 873 -25.84 -25.04 -11.23
C ALA A 873 -26.13 -24.02 -10.12
N VAL A 874 -26.91 -24.44 -9.12
CA VAL A 874 -27.22 -23.65 -7.94
C VAL A 874 -26.70 -24.38 -6.70
N ILE A 875 -26.10 -23.64 -5.78
CA ILE A 875 -25.71 -24.13 -4.46
C ILE A 875 -26.75 -23.65 -3.44
N SER A 876 -27.31 -24.57 -2.67
CA SER A 876 -28.13 -24.30 -1.49
C SER A 876 -27.43 -24.83 -0.23
N VAL A 877 -27.78 -24.34 0.95
CA VAL A 877 -27.15 -24.83 2.19
C VAL A 877 -27.90 -25.99 2.82
N SER A 878 -29.18 -26.18 2.49
CA SER A 878 -30.02 -27.26 3.04
C SER A 878 -30.79 -28.06 1.98
N GLU A 879 -31.18 -29.29 2.34
CA GLU A 879 -32.07 -30.13 1.53
C GLU A 879 -33.48 -29.53 1.38
N ALA A 880 -33.95 -28.78 2.39
CA ALA A 880 -35.24 -28.12 2.32
C ALA A 880 -35.26 -27.02 1.24
N GLU A 881 -34.20 -26.21 1.15
CA GLU A 881 -34.04 -25.21 0.10
C GLU A 881 -33.82 -25.83 -1.27
N LYS A 882 -33.05 -26.93 -1.36
CA LYS A 882 -32.87 -27.68 -2.60
C LYS A 882 -34.22 -28.09 -3.19
N ARG A 883 -35.09 -28.70 -2.39
CA ARG A 883 -36.45 -29.07 -2.84
C ARG A 883 -37.25 -27.87 -3.32
N HIS A 884 -37.05 -26.71 -2.70
CA HIS A 884 -37.71 -25.48 -3.13
C HIS A 884 -37.28 -25.05 -4.53
N PHE A 885 -35.98 -25.10 -4.82
CA PHE A 885 -35.45 -24.83 -6.17
C PHE A 885 -35.91 -25.90 -7.19
N GLU A 886 -35.89 -27.18 -6.83
CA GLU A 886 -36.35 -28.29 -7.68
C GLU A 886 -37.84 -28.17 -8.05
N MET A 887 -38.70 -27.81 -7.10
CA MET A 887 -40.14 -27.58 -7.36
C MET A 887 -40.40 -26.48 -8.39
N HIS A 888 -39.43 -25.58 -8.60
CA HIS A 888 -39.51 -24.50 -9.60
C HIS A 888 -38.74 -24.81 -10.88
N GLY A 889 -38.39 -26.08 -11.11
CA GLY A 889 -37.85 -26.59 -12.38
C GLY A 889 -36.34 -26.52 -12.53
N LEU A 890 -35.58 -26.44 -11.43
CA LEU A 890 -34.11 -26.47 -11.44
C LEU A 890 -33.61 -27.86 -11.07
N ASP A 891 -33.05 -28.58 -12.05
CA ASP A 891 -32.58 -29.96 -11.84
C ASP A 891 -31.16 -30.04 -11.24
N SER A 892 -30.34 -29.00 -11.42
CA SER A 892 -28.92 -28.97 -11.02
C SER A 892 -28.71 -28.18 -9.73
N VAL A 893 -29.17 -28.72 -8.60
CA VAL A 893 -29.04 -28.08 -7.28
C VAL A 893 -28.21 -28.94 -6.32
N TYR A 894 -27.19 -28.34 -5.74
CA TYR A 894 -26.20 -28.98 -4.86
C TYR A 894 -26.36 -28.46 -3.44
N VAL A 895 -26.43 -29.36 -2.46
CA VAL A 895 -26.47 -28.99 -1.05
C VAL A 895 -25.05 -28.93 -0.50
N LEU A 896 -24.62 -27.73 -0.16
CA LEU A 896 -23.31 -27.45 0.43
C LEU A 896 -23.49 -26.62 1.70
N GLY A 897 -23.56 -27.31 2.84
CA GLY A 897 -23.67 -26.71 4.17
C GLY A 897 -22.32 -26.16 4.68
N HIS A 898 -22.09 -26.24 6.00
CA HIS A 898 -20.79 -25.88 6.59
C HIS A 898 -19.83 -27.06 6.58
N SER A 899 -18.53 -26.78 6.50
CA SER A 899 -17.46 -27.74 6.80
C SER A 899 -16.96 -27.47 8.22
N VAL A 900 -17.22 -28.41 9.16
CA VAL A 900 -16.87 -28.26 10.58
C VAL A 900 -16.48 -29.62 11.15
N GLU A 901 -15.24 -29.75 11.60
CA GLU A 901 -14.76 -30.97 12.26
C GLU A 901 -15.22 -31.03 13.73
N PRO A 902 -15.69 -32.21 14.22
CA PRO A 902 -15.95 -32.41 15.64
C PRO A 902 -14.66 -32.40 16.47
N ILE A 903 -14.48 -31.35 17.27
CA ILE A 903 -13.35 -31.17 18.20
C ILE A 903 -13.91 -30.99 19.62
N PRO A 904 -14.40 -32.07 20.26
CA PRO A 904 -15.08 -31.98 21.55
C PRO A 904 -14.14 -31.49 22.64
N THR A 905 -14.61 -30.51 23.40
CA THR A 905 -13.85 -29.91 24.51
C THR A 905 -13.77 -30.87 25.71
N PRO A 906 -12.67 -30.84 26.50
CA PRO A 906 -12.34 -31.90 27.45
C PRO A 906 -13.19 -31.90 28.73
N ARG A 907 -13.75 -30.76 29.17
CA ARG A 907 -14.54 -30.72 30.42
C ARG A 907 -15.82 -31.51 30.31
N GLN A 908 -16.13 -32.25 31.38
CA GLN A 908 -17.38 -32.99 31.52
C GLN A 908 -18.47 -32.12 32.17
N PHE A 909 -19.71 -32.62 32.20
CA PHE A 909 -20.89 -31.90 32.69
C PHE A 909 -20.68 -31.17 34.03
N ALA A 910 -20.16 -31.87 35.04
CA ALA A 910 -20.00 -31.33 36.40
C ALA A 910 -18.97 -30.18 36.49
N GLN A 911 -18.04 -30.08 35.54
CA GLN A 911 -16.98 -29.05 35.51
C GLN A 911 -17.40 -27.80 34.72
N ARG A 912 -18.55 -27.86 34.05
CA ARG A 912 -19.11 -26.78 33.25
C ARG A 912 -20.11 -25.99 34.05
N ALA A 913 -20.26 -24.70 33.75
CA ALA A 913 -21.28 -23.85 34.33
C ALA A 913 -21.73 -22.82 33.29
N ASP A 914 -22.75 -22.03 33.63
CA ASP A 914 -23.23 -20.90 32.85
C ASP A 914 -23.77 -21.21 31.45
N PHE A 915 -24.35 -20.17 30.85
CA PHE A 915 -24.88 -20.15 29.49
C PHE A 915 -23.98 -19.34 28.57
N LEU A 916 -23.93 -19.72 27.30
CA LEU A 916 -23.14 -19.04 26.27
C LEU A 916 -23.99 -18.70 25.05
N PHE A 917 -23.87 -17.47 24.58
CA PHE A 917 -24.29 -17.04 23.25
C PHE A 917 -23.07 -16.60 22.45
N VAL A 918 -22.97 -17.05 21.20
CA VAL A 918 -21.91 -16.63 20.26
C VAL A 918 -22.55 -16.01 19.02
N GLY A 919 -22.16 -14.78 18.70
CA GLY A 919 -22.59 -14.10 17.47
C GLY A 919 -22.16 -12.64 17.40
N GLY A 920 -21.84 -12.16 16.20
CA GLY A 920 -21.60 -10.74 15.94
C GLY A 920 -22.90 -9.94 15.88
N ILE A 921 -22.89 -8.76 16.50
CA ILE A 921 -24.02 -7.84 16.66
C ILE A 921 -23.52 -6.40 16.45
N HIS A 922 -23.65 -5.94 15.22
CA HIS A 922 -23.17 -4.61 14.83
C HIS A 922 -24.25 -3.53 14.98
N GLU A 923 -25.52 -3.90 14.81
CA GLU A 923 -26.67 -2.98 14.80
C GLU A 923 -27.91 -3.61 15.46
N ASP A 924 -28.82 -2.76 15.93
CA ASP A 924 -30.02 -3.16 16.68
C ASP A 924 -31.04 -3.94 15.85
N LYS A 925 -31.03 -3.74 14.53
CA LYS A 925 -31.93 -4.43 13.60
C LYS A 925 -31.45 -5.84 13.24
N SER A 926 -30.24 -6.22 13.64
CA SER A 926 -29.70 -7.53 13.30
C SER A 926 -30.51 -8.67 13.97
N PRO A 927 -30.65 -9.84 13.33
CA PRO A 927 -31.37 -10.96 13.93
C PRO A 927 -30.80 -11.39 15.28
N ASN A 928 -29.48 -11.41 15.44
CA ASN A 928 -28.85 -11.72 16.72
C ASN A 928 -29.24 -10.71 17.82
N ALA A 929 -29.37 -9.41 17.49
CA ALA A 929 -29.79 -8.39 18.44
C ALA A 929 -31.24 -8.60 18.90
N GLU A 930 -32.14 -8.83 17.94
CA GLU A 930 -33.54 -9.16 18.19
C GLU A 930 -33.68 -10.39 19.10
N SER A 931 -32.94 -11.46 18.78
CA SER A 931 -33.01 -12.74 19.48
C SER A 931 -32.51 -12.65 20.93
N LEU A 932 -31.44 -11.89 21.17
CA LEU A 932 -30.92 -11.67 22.53
C LEU A 932 -31.83 -10.78 23.36
N ARG A 933 -32.46 -9.75 22.78
CA ARG A 933 -33.44 -8.93 23.51
C ARG A 933 -34.63 -9.76 23.95
N TRP A 934 -35.12 -10.64 23.09
CA TRP A 934 -36.20 -11.56 23.45
C TRP A 934 -35.76 -12.53 24.56
N PHE A 935 -34.59 -13.15 24.42
CA PHE A 935 -34.08 -14.08 25.41
C PHE A 935 -33.85 -13.41 26.77
N VAL A 936 -33.11 -12.31 26.82
CA VAL A 936 -32.79 -11.62 28.08
C VAL A 936 -34.02 -10.97 28.69
N GLY A 937 -34.94 -10.44 27.88
CA GLY A 937 -36.15 -9.79 28.37
C GLY A 937 -37.23 -10.75 28.86
N MET A 938 -37.41 -11.91 28.21
CA MET A 938 -38.57 -12.79 28.44
C MET A 938 -38.21 -14.18 28.98
N ILE A 939 -37.01 -14.69 28.70
CA ILE A 939 -36.62 -16.08 29.03
C ILE A 939 -35.65 -16.11 30.21
N TRP A 940 -34.63 -15.25 30.20
CA TRP A 940 -33.59 -15.21 31.22
C TRP A 940 -34.11 -15.01 32.65
N PRO A 941 -35.12 -14.16 32.91
CA PRO A 941 -35.70 -14.04 34.26
C PRO A 941 -36.28 -15.35 34.78
N LEU A 942 -36.93 -16.14 33.91
CA LEU A 942 -37.51 -17.44 34.25
C LEU A 942 -36.43 -18.50 34.50
N VAL A 943 -35.31 -18.42 33.79
CA VAL A 943 -34.15 -19.28 34.03
C VAL A 943 -33.52 -18.96 35.40
N LEU A 944 -33.36 -17.69 35.73
CA LEU A 944 -32.82 -17.26 37.03
C LEU A 944 -33.74 -17.63 38.19
N GLU A 945 -35.06 -17.58 38.01
CA GLU A 945 -36.04 -18.03 39.02
C GLU A 945 -35.82 -19.51 39.40
N LYS A 946 -35.44 -20.35 38.43
CA LYS A 946 -35.28 -21.79 38.61
C LYS A 946 -33.87 -22.23 39.01
N LEU A 947 -32.84 -21.56 38.48
CA LEU A 947 -31.44 -21.94 38.69
C LEU A 947 -30.69 -21.07 39.71
N GLY A 948 -31.28 -19.93 40.10
CA GLY A 948 -30.72 -18.99 41.06
C GLY A 948 -29.89 -17.88 40.43
N ALA A 949 -29.74 -16.79 41.18
CA ALA A 949 -29.10 -15.55 40.76
C ALA A 949 -27.59 -15.65 40.48
N GLU A 950 -26.93 -16.76 40.83
CA GLU A 950 -25.50 -16.99 40.54
C GLU A 950 -25.22 -17.48 39.13
N THR A 951 -26.27 -17.88 38.39
CA THR A 951 -26.15 -18.30 37.00
C THR A 951 -25.77 -17.11 36.12
N ARG A 952 -24.80 -17.29 35.22
CA ARG A 952 -24.39 -16.23 34.27
C ARG A 952 -24.71 -16.60 32.83
N LEU A 953 -25.00 -15.59 32.02
CA LEU A 953 -25.04 -15.65 30.56
C LEU A 953 -23.85 -14.87 30.00
N HIS A 954 -23.04 -15.52 29.17
CA HIS A 954 -21.92 -14.89 28.49
C HIS A 954 -22.25 -14.66 27.02
N ILE A 955 -22.09 -13.41 26.54
CA ILE A 955 -22.35 -13.01 25.15
C ILE A 955 -21.01 -12.68 24.49
N VAL A 956 -20.55 -13.56 23.62
CA VAL A 956 -19.24 -13.49 22.94
C VAL A 956 -19.44 -13.12 21.47
N GLY A 957 -18.64 -12.16 20.99
CA GLY A 957 -18.75 -11.58 19.66
C GLY A 957 -18.76 -10.05 19.69
N HIS A 958 -18.78 -9.43 18.51
CA HIS A 958 -18.92 -7.98 18.41
C HIS A 958 -20.26 -7.53 19.03
N ASN A 959 -20.23 -6.66 20.05
CA ASN A 959 -21.43 -6.18 20.75
C ASN A 959 -21.55 -4.65 20.61
N ARG A 960 -21.78 -4.14 19.40
CA ARG A 960 -21.78 -2.69 19.13
C ARG A 960 -23.18 -2.05 19.19
N ALA A 961 -24.22 -2.86 19.09
CA ALA A 961 -25.59 -2.38 19.07
C ALA A 961 -26.00 -1.78 20.45
N PRO A 962 -26.51 -0.54 20.52
CA PRO A 962 -26.90 0.10 21.78
C PRO A 962 -27.86 -0.74 22.62
N SER A 963 -28.83 -1.40 21.98
CA SER A 963 -29.81 -2.23 22.69
C SER A 963 -29.21 -3.49 23.31
N ILE A 964 -28.04 -3.95 22.84
CA ILE A 964 -27.31 -5.08 23.41
C ILE A 964 -26.39 -4.63 24.53
N LEU A 965 -25.73 -3.48 24.39
CA LEU A 965 -24.96 -2.87 25.48
C LEU A 965 -25.83 -2.63 26.72
N ALA A 966 -27.10 -2.26 26.51
CA ALA A 966 -28.09 -2.08 27.56
C ALA A 966 -28.51 -3.38 28.29
N LEU A 967 -28.19 -4.57 27.75
CA LEU A 967 -28.51 -5.85 28.40
C LEU A 967 -27.50 -6.23 29.49
N LYS A 968 -26.38 -5.51 29.62
CA LYS A 968 -25.35 -5.80 30.64
C LYS A 968 -25.94 -5.70 32.04
N SER A 969 -25.74 -6.74 32.83
CA SER A 969 -26.18 -6.82 34.24
C SER A 969 -25.24 -7.74 35.03
N ASP A 970 -25.49 -7.91 36.33
CA ASP A 970 -24.73 -8.84 37.17
C ASP A 970 -24.83 -10.30 36.68
N THR A 971 -25.91 -10.64 35.98
CA THR A 971 -26.14 -12.00 35.43
C THR A 971 -25.86 -12.11 33.94
N VAL A 972 -25.71 -11.01 33.20
CA VAL A 972 -25.44 -11.00 31.75
C VAL A 972 -24.13 -10.28 31.47
N ARG A 973 -23.12 -11.04 31.05
CA ARG A 973 -21.78 -10.56 30.73
C ARG A 973 -21.58 -10.42 29.23
N LEU A 974 -21.34 -9.18 28.80
CA LEU A 974 -20.87 -8.88 27.44
C LEU A 974 -19.35 -9.03 27.40
N VAL A 975 -18.88 -10.00 26.63
CA VAL A 975 -17.46 -10.37 26.58
C VAL A 975 -16.73 -9.59 25.48
N GLY A 976 -17.40 -9.37 24.36
CA GLY A 976 -16.80 -8.77 23.18
C GLY A 976 -16.16 -9.82 22.25
N LYS A 977 -15.37 -9.33 21.29
CA LYS A 977 -14.59 -10.17 20.38
C LYS A 977 -13.48 -10.88 21.17
N VAL A 978 -13.29 -12.17 20.89
CA VAL A 978 -12.18 -12.97 21.41
C VAL A 978 -11.48 -13.64 20.24
N ASP A 979 -10.19 -13.96 20.42
CA ASP A 979 -9.39 -14.61 19.37
C ASP A 979 -9.61 -16.13 19.32
N ASP A 980 -10.01 -16.74 20.46
CA ASP A 980 -10.31 -18.17 20.57
C ASP A 980 -11.63 -18.41 21.34
N LEU A 981 -12.54 -19.16 20.72
CA LEU A 981 -13.83 -19.55 21.28
C LEU A 981 -13.76 -20.87 22.06
N ALA A 982 -12.74 -21.71 21.86
CA ALA A 982 -12.66 -23.02 22.49
C ALA A 982 -12.73 -22.97 24.03
N PRO A 983 -12.08 -22.01 24.73
CA PRO A 983 -12.21 -21.88 26.19
C PRO A 983 -13.62 -21.50 26.65
N TRP A 984 -14.38 -20.80 25.80
CA TRP A 984 -15.75 -20.40 26.09
C TRP A 984 -16.71 -21.58 25.90
N TYR A 985 -16.50 -22.39 24.87
CA TYR A 985 -17.24 -23.64 24.70
C TYR A 985 -16.89 -24.68 25.78
N ASP A 986 -15.62 -24.82 26.16
CA ASP A 986 -15.17 -25.81 27.16
C ASP A 986 -15.81 -25.56 28.54
N ARG A 987 -15.97 -24.29 28.94
CA ARG A 987 -16.56 -23.96 30.24
C ARG A 987 -18.09 -23.94 30.26
N ALA A 988 -18.74 -23.62 29.14
CA ALA A 988 -20.18 -23.43 29.10
C ALA A 988 -20.91 -24.75 29.30
N ARG A 989 -21.97 -24.74 30.13
CA ARG A 989 -22.84 -25.91 30.28
C ARG A 989 -23.89 -25.97 29.19
N VAL A 990 -24.45 -24.84 28.79
CA VAL A 990 -25.47 -24.76 27.75
C VAL A 990 -25.19 -23.61 26.79
N VAL A 991 -25.28 -23.88 25.49
CA VAL A 991 -25.29 -22.82 24.46
C VAL A 991 -26.73 -22.45 24.13
N ILE A 992 -27.00 -21.16 23.91
CA ILE A 992 -28.32 -20.69 23.46
C ILE A 992 -28.25 -20.15 22.03
N ALA A 993 -29.24 -20.52 21.21
CA ALA A 993 -29.49 -19.93 19.90
C ALA A 993 -30.98 -19.57 19.77
N PRO A 994 -31.44 -18.49 20.44
CA PRO A 994 -32.86 -18.12 20.52
C PRO A 994 -33.36 -17.41 19.26
N THR A 995 -32.90 -17.83 18.08
CA THR A 995 -33.07 -17.07 16.84
C THR A 995 -34.47 -17.19 16.27
N ARG A 996 -35.19 -16.05 16.18
CA ARG A 996 -36.58 -15.99 15.67
C ARG A 996 -36.69 -15.58 14.20
N ILE A 997 -35.64 -14.95 13.68
CA ILE A 997 -35.53 -14.53 12.28
C ILE A 997 -34.22 -15.09 11.72
N ALA A 998 -34.30 -15.97 10.73
CA ALA A 998 -33.14 -16.53 10.05
C ALA A 998 -33.51 -17.04 8.65
N ALA A 999 -32.52 -17.12 7.77
CA ALA A 999 -32.54 -17.96 6.58
C ALA A 999 -31.25 -18.79 6.55
N GLY A 1000 -31.30 -19.94 5.88
CA GLY A 1000 -30.17 -20.88 5.77
C GLY A 1000 -29.89 -21.64 7.08
N ILE A 1001 -28.67 -22.16 7.19
CA ILE A 1001 -28.21 -22.96 8.33
C ILE A 1001 -27.38 -22.09 9.29
N PRO A 1002 -27.62 -22.13 10.61
CA PRO A 1002 -26.83 -21.35 11.56
C PRO A 1002 -25.51 -22.03 11.94
N SER A 1003 -24.37 -21.45 11.51
CA SER A 1003 -23.04 -21.98 11.83
C SER A 1003 -22.77 -22.15 13.34
N LYS A 1004 -23.26 -21.22 14.16
CA LYS A 1004 -23.08 -21.24 15.62
C LYS A 1004 -23.62 -22.52 16.29
N ALA A 1005 -24.65 -23.15 15.70
CA ALA A 1005 -25.18 -24.42 16.20
C ALA A 1005 -24.20 -25.56 15.88
N HIS A 1006 -23.75 -25.69 14.64
CA HIS A 1006 -22.76 -26.70 14.26
C HIS A 1006 -21.46 -26.56 15.05
N VAL A 1007 -20.95 -25.34 15.24
CA VAL A 1007 -19.71 -25.10 16.01
C VAL A 1007 -19.89 -25.46 17.49
N ALA A 1008 -21.03 -25.11 18.10
CA ALA A 1008 -21.32 -25.49 19.49
C ALA A 1008 -21.38 -27.02 19.67
N ALA A 1009 -22.05 -27.71 18.75
CA ALA A 1009 -22.13 -29.16 18.76
C ALA A 1009 -20.78 -29.83 18.45
N ALA A 1010 -19.97 -29.27 17.54
CA ALA A 1010 -18.61 -29.74 17.24
C ALA A 1010 -17.69 -29.69 18.47
N HIS A 1011 -17.81 -28.64 19.30
CA HIS A 1011 -17.13 -28.55 20.58
C HIS A 1011 -17.77 -29.39 21.70
N GLY A 1012 -18.85 -30.10 21.39
CA GLY A 1012 -19.52 -31.01 22.30
C GLY A 1012 -20.31 -30.31 23.39
N VAL A 1013 -20.91 -29.14 23.10
CA VAL A 1013 -21.76 -28.40 24.03
C VAL A 1013 -23.22 -28.47 23.60
N PRO A 1014 -24.10 -29.14 24.38
CA PRO A 1014 -25.54 -29.13 24.15
C PRO A 1014 -26.13 -27.72 24.13
N MET A 1015 -27.19 -27.57 23.34
CA MET A 1015 -27.80 -26.26 23.09
C MET A 1015 -29.33 -26.27 23.17
N VAL A 1016 -29.88 -25.09 23.45
CA VAL A 1016 -31.31 -24.79 23.35
C VAL A 1016 -31.53 -23.76 22.25
N THR A 1017 -32.44 -24.06 21.33
CA THR A 1017 -32.74 -23.25 20.14
C THR A 1017 -34.23 -22.97 20.00
N THR A 1018 -34.61 -22.18 19.00
CA THR A 1018 -36.00 -22.13 18.51
C THR A 1018 -36.28 -23.34 17.59
N ARG A 1019 -37.55 -23.64 17.31
CA ARG A 1019 -37.91 -24.69 16.35
C ARG A 1019 -37.51 -24.34 14.93
N LEU A 1020 -37.52 -23.05 14.59
CA LEU A 1020 -36.98 -22.53 13.33
C LEU A 1020 -35.56 -23.05 13.07
N ILE A 1021 -34.67 -22.94 14.07
CA ILE A 1021 -33.28 -23.38 13.94
C ILE A 1021 -33.17 -24.91 13.84
N ALA A 1022 -33.97 -25.64 14.62
CA ALA A 1022 -34.00 -27.10 14.55
C ALA A 1022 -34.45 -27.62 13.17
N GLU A 1023 -35.47 -26.98 12.59
CA GLU A 1023 -35.98 -27.28 11.25
C GLU A 1023 -34.94 -26.97 10.17
N GLN A 1024 -34.26 -25.82 10.26
CA GLN A 1024 -33.18 -25.43 9.32
C GLN A 1024 -32.00 -26.40 9.34
N LEU A 1025 -31.65 -26.91 10.53
CA LEU A 1025 -30.61 -27.94 10.69
C LEU A 1025 -31.09 -29.34 10.26
N GLY A 1026 -32.41 -29.58 10.22
CA GLY A 1026 -32.96 -30.93 10.12
C GLY A 1026 -32.68 -31.78 11.37
N TRP A 1027 -32.60 -31.15 12.53
CA TRP A 1027 -32.26 -31.78 13.82
C TRP A 1027 -33.50 -31.97 14.68
N GLU A 1028 -33.55 -33.10 15.37
CA GLU A 1028 -34.69 -33.47 16.23
C GLU A 1028 -34.51 -32.95 17.67
N SER A 1029 -35.54 -32.26 18.17
CA SER A 1029 -35.64 -31.79 19.56
C SER A 1029 -35.76 -32.97 20.53
N GLY A 1030 -34.99 -32.96 21.61
CA GLY A 1030 -34.88 -34.07 22.57
C GLY A 1030 -33.80 -35.10 22.22
N VAL A 1031 -33.28 -35.07 20.98
CA VAL A 1031 -32.22 -35.99 20.54
C VAL A 1031 -30.92 -35.24 20.28
N HIS A 1032 -30.91 -34.26 19.38
CA HIS A 1032 -29.70 -33.55 18.96
C HIS A 1032 -29.54 -32.18 19.63
N LEU A 1033 -30.66 -31.58 20.04
CA LEU A 1033 -30.76 -30.29 20.73
C LEU A 1033 -32.09 -30.24 21.48
N LEU A 1034 -32.38 -29.18 22.23
CA LEU A 1034 -33.76 -28.86 22.65
C LEU A 1034 -34.25 -27.63 21.89
N ALA A 1035 -35.47 -27.67 21.37
CA ALA A 1035 -36.05 -26.57 20.59
C ALA A 1035 -37.47 -26.20 21.03
N GLU A 1036 -37.69 -24.92 21.34
CA GLU A 1036 -38.98 -24.35 21.74
C GLU A 1036 -39.16 -22.90 21.25
N ASP A 1037 -40.39 -22.48 20.98
CA ASP A 1037 -40.69 -21.11 20.52
C ASP A 1037 -41.39 -20.24 21.58
N GLU A 1038 -41.97 -20.86 22.60
CA GLU A 1038 -42.63 -20.17 23.71
C GLU A 1038 -41.63 -19.90 24.84
N ALA A 1039 -41.61 -18.67 25.37
CA ALA A 1039 -40.61 -18.25 26.36
C ALA A 1039 -40.54 -19.17 27.60
N ASN A 1040 -41.69 -19.58 28.15
CA ASN A 1040 -41.74 -20.49 29.30
C ASN A 1040 -41.14 -21.86 28.98
N LYS A 1041 -41.48 -22.44 27.82
CA LYS A 1041 -40.96 -23.75 27.39
C LYS A 1041 -39.47 -23.68 27.06
N PHE A 1042 -39.02 -22.57 26.49
CA PHE A 1042 -37.60 -22.31 26.24
C PHE A 1042 -36.83 -22.27 27.57
N ALA A 1043 -37.34 -21.54 28.57
CA ALA A 1043 -36.74 -21.50 29.90
C ALA A 1043 -36.69 -22.89 30.55
N ASP A 1044 -37.76 -23.69 30.41
CA ASP A 1044 -37.81 -25.07 30.87
C ASP A 1044 -36.75 -25.95 30.21
N ALA A 1045 -36.59 -25.84 28.89
CA ALA A 1045 -35.56 -26.54 28.14
C ALA A 1045 -34.14 -26.14 28.61
N CYS A 1046 -33.88 -24.84 28.82
CA CYS A 1046 -32.63 -24.35 29.40
C CYS A 1046 -32.35 -24.99 30.76
N CYS A 1047 -33.32 -24.97 31.67
CA CYS A 1047 -33.15 -25.51 33.02
C CYS A 1047 -32.95 -27.02 33.02
N ARG A 1048 -33.72 -27.76 32.21
CA ARG A 1048 -33.57 -29.22 32.04
C ARG A 1048 -32.16 -29.57 31.56
N LEU A 1049 -31.69 -28.95 30.49
CA LEU A 1049 -30.35 -29.24 29.95
C LEU A 1049 -29.22 -28.83 30.91
N TYR A 1050 -29.46 -27.82 31.76
CA TYR A 1050 -28.49 -27.38 32.77
C TYR A 1050 -28.38 -28.31 33.99
N THR A 1051 -29.43 -29.08 34.29
CA THR A 1051 -29.56 -29.85 35.54
C THR A 1051 -29.56 -31.37 35.34
N ASP A 1052 -30.05 -31.86 34.20
CA ASP A 1052 -30.12 -33.28 33.88
C ASP A 1052 -28.86 -33.71 33.11
N GLN A 1053 -27.92 -34.33 33.84
CA GLN A 1053 -26.67 -34.83 33.26
C GLN A 1053 -26.89 -35.90 32.19
N ALA A 1054 -27.86 -36.81 32.39
CA ALA A 1054 -28.08 -37.91 31.46
C ALA A 1054 -28.64 -37.39 30.12
N LEU A 1055 -29.58 -36.45 30.19
CA LEU A 1055 -30.06 -35.75 29.00
C LEU A 1055 -28.93 -34.99 28.30
N TRP A 1056 -28.11 -34.26 29.06
CA TRP A 1056 -26.98 -33.49 28.53
C TRP A 1056 -25.98 -34.38 27.76
N GLU A 1057 -25.60 -35.52 28.34
CA GLU A 1057 -24.65 -36.48 27.73
C GLU A 1057 -25.24 -37.15 26.48
N SER A 1058 -26.53 -37.51 26.52
CA SER A 1058 -27.25 -38.08 25.37
C SER A 1058 -27.34 -37.08 24.21
N VAL A 1059 -27.71 -35.83 24.50
CA VAL A 1059 -27.80 -34.76 23.49
C VAL A 1059 -26.42 -34.46 22.91
N ARG A 1060 -25.39 -34.34 23.76
CA ARG A 1060 -24.00 -34.12 23.31
C ARG A 1060 -23.54 -35.19 22.34
N THR A 1061 -23.75 -36.47 22.69
CA THR A 1061 -23.31 -37.60 21.87
C THR A 1061 -24.00 -37.60 20.51
N SER A 1062 -25.30 -37.38 20.50
CA SER A 1062 -26.10 -37.34 19.26
C SER A 1062 -25.74 -36.14 18.39
N ALA A 1063 -25.53 -34.96 18.99
CA ALA A 1063 -25.12 -33.75 18.28
C ALA A 1063 -23.73 -33.88 17.65
N LEU A 1064 -22.75 -34.46 18.37
CA LEU A 1064 -21.41 -34.71 17.85
C LEU A 1064 -21.45 -35.66 16.64
N ALA A 1065 -22.17 -36.78 16.76
CA ALA A 1065 -22.33 -37.74 15.67
C ALA A 1065 -23.02 -37.09 14.46
N ARG A 1066 -23.99 -36.20 14.70
CA ARG A 1066 -24.72 -35.53 13.63
C ARG A 1066 -23.87 -34.49 12.91
N VAL A 1067 -23.09 -33.67 13.63
CA VAL A 1067 -22.13 -32.73 13.00
C VAL A 1067 -21.07 -33.47 12.20
N ALA A 1068 -20.55 -34.60 12.70
CA ALA A 1068 -19.58 -35.42 11.97
C ALA A 1068 -20.10 -35.87 10.59
N SER A 1069 -21.43 -36.05 10.45
CA SER A 1069 -22.09 -36.42 9.20
C SER A 1069 -22.49 -35.21 8.35
N ASP A 1070 -23.16 -34.24 8.96
CA ASP A 1070 -23.75 -33.10 8.25
C ASP A 1070 -22.70 -32.08 7.80
N CYS A 1071 -21.57 -31.98 8.52
CA CYS A 1071 -20.49 -31.02 8.28
C CYS A 1071 -19.15 -31.66 7.92
N SER A 1072 -19.16 -32.93 7.51
CA SER A 1072 -17.94 -33.66 7.10
C SER A 1072 -17.16 -32.87 6.03
N PRO A 1073 -15.88 -32.57 6.27
CA PRO A 1073 -15.00 -31.97 5.26
C PRO A 1073 -14.90 -32.82 3.99
N GLU A 1074 -14.92 -34.15 4.10
CA GLU A 1074 -14.89 -35.06 2.96
C GLU A 1074 -16.16 -34.99 2.11
N ARG A 1075 -17.32 -34.86 2.76
CA ARG A 1075 -18.59 -34.63 2.07
C ARG A 1075 -18.57 -33.26 1.37
N PHE A 1076 -18.09 -32.23 2.05
CA PHE A 1076 -17.98 -30.89 1.49
C PHE A 1076 -17.08 -30.89 0.24
N ALA A 1077 -15.87 -31.46 0.33
CA ALA A 1077 -14.94 -31.57 -0.78
C ALA A 1077 -15.53 -32.34 -1.97
N ARG A 1078 -16.18 -33.49 -1.71
CA ARG A 1078 -16.82 -34.29 -2.78
C ARG A 1078 -17.91 -33.51 -3.52
N THR A 1079 -18.77 -32.78 -2.81
CA THR A 1079 -19.79 -31.95 -3.45
C THR A 1079 -19.15 -30.85 -4.28
N VAL A 1080 -18.04 -30.26 -3.82
CA VAL A 1080 -17.30 -29.26 -4.60
C VAL A 1080 -16.65 -29.90 -5.84
N ASP A 1081 -16.14 -31.12 -5.76
CA ASP A 1081 -15.61 -31.86 -6.92
C ASP A 1081 -16.70 -32.14 -7.96
N GLU A 1082 -17.89 -32.54 -7.53
CA GLU A 1082 -19.06 -32.75 -8.39
C GLU A 1082 -19.49 -31.46 -9.09
N LEU A 1083 -19.50 -30.34 -8.36
CA LEU A 1083 -19.76 -29.01 -8.90
C LEU A 1083 -18.67 -28.59 -9.90
N PHE A 1084 -17.41 -28.77 -9.53
CA PHE A 1084 -16.24 -28.45 -10.36
C PHE A 1084 -16.24 -29.26 -11.66
N ALA A 1085 -16.72 -30.50 -11.63
CA ALA A 1085 -16.88 -31.34 -12.82
C ALA A 1085 -17.87 -30.76 -13.84
N GLN A 1086 -18.82 -29.90 -13.43
CA GLN A 1086 -19.77 -29.23 -14.33
C GLN A 1086 -19.13 -28.13 -15.19
N ILE A 1087 -17.95 -27.65 -14.79
CA ILE A 1087 -17.21 -26.63 -15.51
C ILE A 1087 -16.53 -27.30 -16.72
N PRO A 1088 -16.91 -26.94 -17.95
CA PRO A 1088 -16.28 -27.49 -19.15
C PRO A 1088 -14.80 -27.14 -19.14
N ARG A 1089 -13.97 -28.06 -19.65
CA ARG A 1089 -12.60 -27.69 -19.99
C ARG A 1089 -12.69 -26.87 -21.27
N THR A 1090 -12.30 -25.60 -21.25
CA THR A 1090 -12.03 -24.95 -22.54
C THR A 1090 -10.92 -25.74 -23.21
N ALA A 1091 -11.13 -26.16 -24.45
CA ALA A 1091 -10.01 -26.56 -25.28
C ALA A 1091 -9.08 -25.36 -25.32
N SER A 1092 -7.83 -25.51 -24.88
CA SER A 1092 -6.80 -24.50 -25.10
C SER A 1092 -6.92 -24.05 -26.55
N GLN A 1093 -7.32 -22.81 -26.81
CA GLN A 1093 -7.44 -22.31 -28.17
C GLN A 1093 -6.06 -22.50 -28.81
N SER A 1094 -5.99 -23.49 -29.70
CA SER A 1094 -4.78 -23.93 -30.39
C SER A 1094 -4.30 -22.82 -31.31
#